data_AF-A0A9W7XQ57-F1
#
_entry.id   AF-A0A9W7XQ57-F1
#
_cell.length_a   1.000
_cell.length_b   1.000
_cell.length_c   1.000
_cell.angle_alpha   90.00
_cell.angle_beta   90.00
_cell.angle_gamma   90.00
#
_symmetry.space_group_name_H-M   'P 1'
#
loop_
_entity.id
_entity.type
_entity.pdbx_description
1 polymer ?
#
loop_
_entity_poly.entity_id
_entity_poly.type
_entity_poly.pdbx_seq_one_letter_code
_entity_poly.pdbx_strand_id
1 'polypeptide(L)'
;MATSAIIANTTTDATKTLASAAEQTSSLIVGLRLSSKKVAVFGQGFSAATRAVFALDAGANVVLYSSDSTPAVPKTLSKWAEAGRVTAVAASKYQANDLSAFSVVFVADSPAGIDAAEIVQAAHAAGVPVNVAGSVALSDFSLMPTYRGIGGLQVAVTTNGVAPRVAQRLLKEIVSKLPSNLESQLSEVARLNAAAAAVEHERQTAVAKLESAVDSASAAGLSTAVTAAHTPVPESVAEDEAADLGALRSGATTIVDVQAAAAYAAHALSDLCFVYAAPEQHLGATALAWSRRAEKNAFGEWVSALRMQTRAGAGHALWGALASGARVAAIVSAESLPHMAPVLAELVDRRQSLVVHASAESTDASGVAHADYADALAALQTGVVLLASASPQEAHDVAVIAHVVAAAAAVPVVHVVSSATGSEQVRTASHKQLAAFAASIAEMCSGHAVADIIDAAFTQFRGVFGRTYSRFEYSGSSNADTVFVALGQPAADAVESLPALLRENASVGVVSVRGLRPWGPEQLVDSLPANVRRIVLLRCARDAAATDALASEIALAALVGRPAAGISVASADVFGIEDVSGIAKTMRDVLGLELATSSEEPSSSSSSEETDSALVSAADAASVSVAPTATVATVLDIAKQLAFPEAFATGLSARPGEHTFAVRVATKYRMTPETYDRNIFHIEFDTHGTDLTYEIGDALGVYGCNDSAQVAEFCELYDLDPDQLVTAARDGEQHHTRSVRAWLTHALDLFGRPSKGFYAALADCATDEAEAEKLRWLTTSEGAVEFRDRVADTITYADLLLEFGSARPSFLRLVDLIAPIKPRHYSIASSAKMHPGSVHLCVVAVEWRDSRGRRRTGQCTRFLNALSAGDSVVVSVKPSVMKLPPLDSQPVIMAGLGTGMAPFRAFIEERAVRKMQGAKVGPMTLYFGSRHRAMEYLYGEELEAYHADGLLTNLRLAFSRDQKEKIYIQHRMRQDADLLASQMLSQEGAFYLCGPTWPTGDVKDAMVNAFTTLGGVKPSEANKVIEELKESERYILEVY
;
A
#
# COMPACT_ATOMS: atom_id res chain seq x y z
N MET A 1 19.40 0.65 -17.00
CA MET A 1 19.85 0.94 -18.38
C MET A 1 18.70 1.61 -19.09
N ALA A 2 18.93 2.77 -19.73
CA ALA A 2 17.88 3.48 -20.48
C ALA A 2 17.54 2.69 -21.75
N THR A 3 16.35 2.08 -21.80
CA THR A 3 15.86 1.38 -23.00
C THR A 3 15.19 2.41 -23.90
N SER A 4 15.83 2.77 -25.02
CA SER A 4 15.21 3.64 -26.02
C SER A 4 14.27 2.80 -26.89
N ALA A 5 12.97 3.08 -26.87
CA ALA A 5 12.00 2.45 -27.75
C ALA A 5 11.89 3.26 -29.06
N ILE A 6 12.22 2.66 -30.21
CA ILE A 6 12.03 3.28 -31.53
C ILE A 6 10.77 2.67 -32.15
N ILE A 7 9.69 3.44 -32.24
CA ILE A 7 8.50 3.06 -33.02
C ILE A 7 8.74 3.47 -34.47
N ALA A 8 9.23 2.54 -35.30
CA ALA A 8 9.39 2.78 -36.73
C ALA A 8 8.03 2.65 -37.44
N ASN A 9 7.47 3.78 -37.89
CA ASN A 9 6.35 3.75 -38.83
C ASN A 9 6.88 3.23 -40.18
N THR A 10 6.19 2.25 -40.77
CA THR A 10 6.61 1.58 -42.02
C THR A 10 6.39 2.47 -43.25
N THR A 11 7.15 3.56 -43.34
CA THR A 11 7.36 4.34 -44.55
C THR A 11 8.87 4.41 -44.81
N THR A 12 9.29 3.79 -45.92
CA THR A 12 10.54 3.90 -46.71
C THR A 12 11.93 4.07 -46.06
N ASP A 13 12.06 4.39 -44.78
CA ASP A 13 13.34 4.69 -44.11
C ASP A 13 13.72 3.69 -43.00
N ALA A 14 12.93 2.62 -42.82
CA ALA A 14 13.09 1.67 -41.72
C ALA A 14 14.47 0.96 -41.70
N THR A 15 15.04 0.64 -42.86
CA THR A 15 16.34 -0.06 -42.96
C THR A 15 17.52 0.82 -42.55
N LYS A 16 17.50 2.13 -42.83
CA LYS A 16 18.56 3.06 -42.39
C LYS A 16 18.52 3.30 -40.88
N THR A 17 17.32 3.41 -40.30
CA THR A 17 17.13 3.62 -38.85
C THR A 17 17.48 2.36 -38.04
N LEU A 18 17.20 1.17 -38.58
CA LEU A 18 17.59 -0.10 -37.96
C LEU A 18 19.11 -0.32 -37.99
N ALA A 19 19.78 0.05 -39.09
CA ALA A 19 21.22 -0.07 -39.23
C ALA A 19 22.00 0.88 -38.30
N SER A 20 21.57 2.16 -38.16
CA SER A 20 22.26 3.11 -37.29
C SER A 20 22.05 2.84 -35.79
N ALA A 21 20.93 2.20 -35.41
CA ALA A 21 20.62 1.88 -34.01
C ALA A 21 21.31 0.59 -33.51
N ALA A 22 21.65 -0.33 -34.41
CA ALA A 22 22.33 -1.59 -34.08
C ALA A 22 23.79 -1.41 -33.62
N GLU A 23 24.44 -0.29 -33.98
CA GLU A 23 25.85 -0.03 -33.60
C GLU A 23 26.03 0.43 -32.13
N GLN A 24 24.96 0.77 -31.41
CA GLN A 24 25.09 1.38 -30.06
C GLN A 24 24.38 0.66 -28.91
N THR A 25 23.54 -0.36 -29.13
CA THR A 25 22.86 -1.08 -28.03
C THR A 25 22.60 -2.57 -28.33
N SER A 26 22.64 -3.42 -27.30
CA SER A 26 22.47 -4.89 -27.39
C SER A 26 21.02 -5.38 -27.37
N SER A 27 20.02 -4.50 -27.53
CA SER A 27 18.60 -4.88 -27.55
C SER A 27 17.75 -3.83 -28.29
N LEU A 28 17.11 -4.22 -29.40
CA LEU A 28 16.23 -3.35 -30.19
C LEU A 28 14.81 -3.95 -30.24
N ILE A 29 13.79 -3.14 -29.94
CA ILE A 29 12.37 -3.53 -30.07
C ILE A 29 11.85 -2.98 -31.40
N VAL A 30 11.35 -3.85 -32.28
CA VAL A 30 10.81 -3.48 -33.60
C VAL A 30 9.32 -3.79 -33.66
N GLY A 31 8.50 -2.79 -33.99
CA GLY A 31 7.06 -2.96 -34.24
C GLY A 31 6.74 -3.03 -35.73
N LEU A 32 6.08 -4.11 -36.18
CA LEU A 32 5.65 -4.29 -37.58
C LEU A 32 4.12 -4.35 -37.67
N ARG A 33 3.51 -3.46 -38.48
CA ARG A 33 2.07 -3.46 -38.75
C ARG A 33 1.75 -4.23 -40.04
N LEU A 34 1.30 -5.48 -39.92
CA LEU A 34 1.11 -6.39 -41.06
C LEU A 34 -0.35 -6.52 -41.55
N SER A 35 -1.32 -5.93 -40.83
CA SER A 35 -2.74 -6.00 -41.19
C SER A 35 -3.00 -5.52 -42.61
N SER A 36 -3.61 -6.35 -43.46
CA SER A 36 -3.91 -6.13 -44.89
C SER A 36 -2.69 -5.93 -45.80
N LYS A 37 -1.45 -6.12 -45.31
CA LYS A 37 -0.23 -6.00 -46.11
C LYS A 37 0.11 -7.31 -46.83
N LYS A 38 0.91 -7.25 -47.90
CA LYS A 38 1.40 -8.44 -48.61
C LYS A 38 2.70 -8.93 -47.97
N VAL A 39 2.79 -10.23 -47.70
CA VAL A 39 3.98 -10.89 -47.14
C VAL A 39 4.40 -12.03 -48.05
N ALA A 40 5.68 -12.08 -48.42
CA ALA A 40 6.24 -13.17 -49.21
C ALA A 40 6.82 -14.23 -48.28
N VAL A 41 6.53 -15.51 -48.55
CA VAL A 41 7.13 -16.65 -47.86
C VAL A 41 7.74 -17.57 -48.90
N PHE A 42 9.06 -17.75 -48.87
CA PHE A 42 9.80 -18.68 -49.72
C PHE A 42 10.07 -19.95 -48.95
N GLY A 43 9.67 -21.08 -49.52
CA GLY A 43 9.95 -22.39 -48.94
C GLY A 43 8.80 -23.39 -48.99
N GLN A 44 9.04 -24.55 -48.38
CA GLN A 44 8.10 -25.67 -48.36
C GLN A 44 7.99 -26.33 -46.97
N GLY A 45 6.98 -27.19 -46.82
CA GLY A 45 6.78 -27.98 -45.61
C GLY A 45 6.42 -27.16 -44.36
N PHE A 46 6.76 -27.70 -43.19
CA PHE A 46 6.34 -27.18 -41.88
C PHE A 46 6.95 -25.80 -41.54
N SER A 47 8.19 -25.56 -41.96
CA SER A 47 8.90 -24.29 -41.70
C SER A 47 8.20 -23.11 -42.40
N ALA A 48 7.93 -23.26 -43.70
CA ALA A 48 7.20 -22.26 -44.48
C ALA A 48 5.75 -22.08 -43.99
N ALA A 49 5.07 -23.19 -43.65
CA ALA A 49 3.71 -23.12 -43.12
C ALA A 49 3.62 -22.32 -41.82
N THR A 50 4.60 -22.47 -40.92
CA THR A 50 4.62 -21.75 -39.63
C THR A 50 4.80 -20.24 -39.82
N ARG A 51 5.62 -19.82 -40.78
CA ARG A 51 5.81 -18.40 -41.14
C ARG A 51 4.58 -17.78 -41.78
N ALA A 52 3.92 -18.54 -42.65
CA ALA A 52 2.69 -18.11 -43.27
C ALA A 52 1.58 -17.92 -42.22
N VAL A 53 1.43 -18.84 -41.26
CA VAL A 53 0.44 -18.70 -40.16
C VAL A 53 0.71 -17.44 -39.34
N PHE A 54 1.95 -17.16 -38.97
CA PHE A 54 2.30 -15.95 -38.23
C PHE A 54 1.85 -14.66 -38.95
N ALA A 55 2.16 -14.55 -40.25
CA ALA A 55 1.75 -13.40 -41.04
C ALA A 55 0.21 -13.32 -41.20
N LEU A 56 -0.46 -14.47 -41.35
CA LEU A 56 -1.92 -14.54 -41.48
C LEU A 56 -2.64 -14.15 -40.18
N ASP A 57 -2.13 -14.56 -39.02
CA ASP A 57 -2.69 -14.18 -37.72
C ASP A 57 -2.50 -12.68 -37.47
N ALA A 58 -1.46 -12.07 -38.03
CA ALA A 58 -1.25 -10.62 -38.01
C ALA A 58 -2.11 -9.87 -39.06
N GLY A 59 -3.01 -10.57 -39.77
CA GLY A 59 -3.94 -9.99 -40.74
C GLY A 59 -3.37 -9.76 -42.14
N ALA A 60 -2.20 -10.32 -42.49
CA ALA A 60 -1.57 -10.13 -43.80
C ALA A 60 -2.14 -11.01 -44.93
N ASN A 61 -1.87 -10.66 -46.18
CA ASN A 61 -2.09 -11.51 -47.35
C ASN A 61 -0.77 -12.18 -47.73
N VAL A 62 -0.72 -13.51 -47.73
CA VAL A 62 0.52 -14.27 -47.90
C VAL A 62 0.64 -14.79 -49.32
N VAL A 63 1.80 -14.59 -49.93
CA VAL A 63 2.20 -15.25 -51.18
C VAL A 63 3.28 -16.27 -50.85
N LEU A 64 2.97 -17.55 -51.08
CA LEU A 64 3.83 -18.69 -50.77
C LEU A 64 4.53 -19.18 -52.04
N TYR A 65 5.85 -19.01 -52.11
CA TYR A 65 6.68 -19.51 -53.20
C TYR A 65 7.25 -20.89 -52.85
N SER A 66 6.83 -21.92 -53.58
CA SER A 66 7.25 -23.32 -53.39
C SER A 66 8.00 -23.86 -54.62
N SER A 67 8.91 -24.81 -54.42
CA SER A 67 9.68 -25.45 -55.49
C SER A 67 8.87 -26.34 -56.44
N ASP A 68 7.59 -26.59 -56.17
CA ASP A 68 6.75 -27.46 -57.02
C ASP A 68 6.31 -26.78 -58.32
N SER A 69 6.31 -27.54 -59.42
CA SER A 69 5.79 -27.11 -60.73
C SER A 69 4.27 -26.84 -60.72
N THR A 70 3.55 -27.51 -59.82
CA THR A 70 2.15 -27.25 -59.44
C THR A 70 2.10 -26.94 -57.95
N PRO A 71 2.09 -25.66 -57.54
CA PRO A 71 2.22 -25.28 -56.14
C PRO A 71 0.95 -25.67 -55.38
N ALA A 72 1.10 -26.54 -54.39
CA ALA A 72 0.01 -26.89 -53.48
C ALA A 72 0.09 -26.06 -52.21
N VAL A 73 -1.05 -25.55 -51.75
CA VAL A 73 -1.16 -24.96 -50.42
C VAL A 73 -1.10 -26.10 -49.38
N PRO A 74 -0.19 -26.04 -48.39
CA PRO A 74 -0.16 -27.00 -47.30
C PRO A 74 -1.55 -27.15 -46.66
N LYS A 75 -1.96 -28.38 -46.28
CA LYS A 75 -3.28 -28.62 -45.66
C LYS A 75 -3.54 -27.73 -44.44
N THR A 76 -2.50 -27.37 -43.70
CA THR A 76 -2.58 -26.45 -42.56
C THR A 76 -3.02 -25.03 -42.92
N LEU A 77 -2.83 -24.62 -44.18
CA LEU A 77 -3.16 -23.29 -44.70
C LEU A 77 -4.43 -23.30 -45.58
N SER A 78 -5.09 -24.45 -45.77
CA SER A 78 -6.18 -24.59 -46.74
C SER A 78 -7.35 -23.65 -46.48
N LYS A 79 -7.73 -23.46 -45.20
CA LYS A 79 -8.80 -22.53 -44.80
C LYS A 79 -8.54 -21.07 -45.20
N TRP A 80 -7.29 -20.62 -45.08
CA TRP A 80 -6.92 -19.25 -45.47
C TRP A 80 -6.77 -19.10 -46.98
N ALA A 81 -6.41 -20.18 -47.68
CA ALA A 81 -6.42 -20.20 -49.15
C ALA A 81 -7.85 -20.17 -49.71
N GLU A 82 -8.79 -20.91 -49.12
CA GLU A 82 -10.22 -20.85 -49.45
C GLU A 82 -10.79 -19.43 -49.23
N ALA A 83 -10.30 -18.72 -48.22
CA ALA A 83 -10.62 -17.32 -47.94
C ALA A 83 -9.85 -16.30 -48.80
N GLY A 84 -9.06 -16.74 -49.78
CA GLY A 84 -8.29 -15.87 -50.68
C GLY A 84 -7.10 -15.13 -50.05
N ARG A 85 -6.72 -15.49 -48.82
CA ARG A 85 -5.62 -14.83 -48.07
C ARG A 85 -4.25 -15.45 -48.28
N VAL A 86 -4.19 -16.64 -48.88
CA VAL A 86 -2.96 -17.33 -49.26
C VAL A 86 -2.98 -17.62 -50.75
N THR A 87 -1.93 -17.19 -51.45
CA THR A 87 -1.72 -17.51 -52.88
C THR A 87 -0.44 -18.33 -53.01
N ALA A 88 -0.53 -19.57 -53.49
CA ALA A 88 0.64 -20.39 -53.76
C ALA A 88 1.14 -20.17 -55.20
N VAL A 89 2.43 -19.92 -55.34
CA VAL A 89 3.09 -19.60 -56.62
C VAL A 89 4.31 -20.51 -56.78
N ALA A 90 4.57 -20.95 -58.00
CA ALA A 90 5.77 -21.74 -58.29
C ALA A 90 6.99 -20.84 -58.16
N ALA A 91 8.04 -21.29 -57.47
CA ALA A 91 9.26 -20.53 -57.28
C ALA A 91 9.90 -20.12 -58.62
N SER A 92 9.70 -20.90 -59.69
CA SER A 92 10.12 -20.56 -61.06
C SER A 92 9.46 -19.29 -61.64
N LYS A 93 8.38 -18.79 -61.03
CA LYS A 93 7.71 -17.54 -61.40
C LYS A 93 8.18 -16.32 -60.60
N TYR A 94 9.10 -16.52 -59.66
CA TYR A 94 9.70 -15.42 -58.90
C TYR A 94 10.56 -14.53 -59.81
N GLN A 95 10.34 -13.22 -59.75
CA GLN A 95 11.27 -12.23 -60.30
C GLN A 95 11.70 -11.27 -59.18
N ALA A 96 12.98 -10.89 -59.15
CA ALA A 96 13.54 -10.03 -58.08
C ALA A 96 12.78 -8.71 -57.90
N ASN A 97 12.24 -8.14 -58.99
CA ASN A 97 11.47 -6.89 -58.95
C ASN A 97 10.10 -7.02 -58.24
N ASP A 98 9.58 -8.24 -58.11
CA ASP A 98 8.29 -8.50 -57.44
C ASP A 98 8.33 -8.18 -55.94
N LEU A 99 9.53 -8.22 -55.32
CA LEU A 99 9.68 -8.03 -53.88
C LEU A 99 9.27 -6.65 -53.40
N SER A 100 9.35 -5.62 -54.26
CA SER A 100 8.90 -4.26 -53.97
C SER A 100 7.40 -4.15 -53.61
N ALA A 101 6.59 -5.14 -53.99
CA ALA A 101 5.17 -5.19 -53.67
C ALA A 101 4.87 -5.76 -52.27
N PHE A 102 5.89 -6.21 -51.54
CA PHE A 102 5.76 -6.88 -50.25
C PHE A 102 6.27 -6.00 -49.11
N SER A 103 5.67 -6.17 -47.93
CA SER A 103 6.06 -5.43 -46.73
C SER A 103 7.07 -6.18 -45.87
N VAL A 104 7.14 -7.51 -46.00
CA VAL A 104 8.10 -8.39 -45.32
C VAL A 104 8.35 -9.62 -46.18
N VAL A 105 9.59 -10.12 -46.18
CA VAL A 105 9.99 -11.39 -46.81
C VAL A 105 10.45 -12.41 -45.76
N PHE A 106 9.91 -13.63 -45.84
CA PHE A 106 10.36 -14.78 -45.06
C PHE A 106 10.99 -15.83 -45.98
N VAL A 107 12.20 -16.27 -45.65
CA VAL A 107 12.86 -17.40 -46.33
C VAL A 107 12.97 -18.55 -45.35
N ALA A 108 12.05 -19.51 -45.45
CA ALA A 108 11.97 -20.67 -44.56
C ALA A 108 12.96 -21.78 -44.95
N ASP A 109 13.19 -21.93 -46.25
CA ASP A 109 14.22 -22.74 -46.90
C ASP A 109 14.39 -22.25 -48.35
N SER A 110 15.57 -22.45 -48.94
CA SER A 110 15.86 -22.03 -50.32
C SER A 110 15.08 -22.91 -51.30
N PRO A 111 14.13 -22.36 -52.09
CA PRO A 111 13.45 -23.13 -53.12
C PRO A 111 14.45 -23.63 -54.17
N ALA A 112 14.22 -24.82 -54.71
CA ALA A 112 15.09 -25.41 -55.73
C ALA A 112 15.34 -24.43 -56.91
N GLY A 113 16.59 -23.97 -57.04
CA GLY A 113 17.04 -23.10 -58.13
C GLY A 113 17.19 -21.61 -57.79
N ILE A 114 16.91 -21.16 -56.56
CA ILE A 114 17.13 -19.77 -56.11
C ILE A 114 17.81 -19.78 -54.74
N ASP A 115 18.97 -19.11 -54.61
CA ASP A 115 19.70 -19.04 -53.35
C ASP A 115 19.02 -18.05 -52.37
N ALA A 116 19.02 -18.38 -51.07
CA ALA A 116 18.53 -17.49 -50.03
C ALA A 116 19.30 -16.16 -50.01
N ALA A 117 20.60 -16.18 -50.30
CA ALA A 117 21.41 -14.97 -50.40
C ALA A 117 20.95 -14.04 -51.55
N GLU A 118 20.50 -14.62 -52.67
CA GLU A 118 19.97 -13.86 -53.81
C GLU A 118 18.62 -13.22 -53.48
N ILE A 119 17.75 -13.92 -52.74
CA ILE A 119 16.47 -13.37 -52.26
C ILE A 119 16.71 -12.23 -51.27
N VAL A 120 17.67 -12.37 -50.36
CA VAL A 120 18.04 -11.33 -49.39
C VAL A 120 18.56 -10.08 -50.10
N GLN A 121 19.47 -10.25 -51.06
CA GLN A 121 20.00 -9.14 -51.83
C GLN A 121 18.90 -8.39 -52.61
N ALA A 122 17.96 -9.12 -53.20
CA ALA A 122 16.81 -8.54 -53.89
C ALA A 122 15.85 -7.81 -52.92
N ALA A 123 15.59 -8.36 -51.74
CA ALA A 123 14.76 -7.73 -50.71
C ALA A 123 15.39 -6.42 -50.21
N HIS A 124 16.70 -6.41 -49.96
CA HIS A 124 17.45 -5.22 -49.58
C HIS A 124 17.43 -4.15 -50.67
N ALA A 125 17.62 -4.53 -51.93
CA ALA A 125 17.52 -3.60 -53.06
C ALA A 125 16.11 -2.99 -53.20
N ALA A 126 15.08 -3.73 -52.80
CA ALA A 126 13.69 -3.26 -52.76
C ALA A 126 13.32 -2.51 -51.47
N GLY A 127 14.22 -2.40 -50.49
CA GLY A 127 13.96 -1.77 -49.18
C GLY A 127 12.99 -2.57 -48.29
N VAL A 128 12.88 -3.88 -48.50
CA VAL A 128 11.94 -4.75 -47.80
C VAL A 128 12.70 -5.59 -46.75
N PRO A 129 12.26 -5.60 -45.48
CA PRO A 129 12.94 -6.35 -44.44
C PRO A 129 12.76 -7.87 -44.64
N VAL A 130 13.85 -8.62 -44.47
CA VAL A 130 13.91 -10.07 -44.69
C VAL A 130 14.32 -10.85 -43.44
N ASN A 131 13.66 -11.99 -43.21
CA ASN A 131 14.06 -12.99 -42.21
C ASN A 131 14.35 -14.34 -42.89
N VAL A 132 15.53 -14.89 -42.63
CA VAL A 132 15.98 -16.20 -43.12
C VAL A 132 16.02 -17.20 -41.97
N ALA A 133 15.30 -18.30 -42.09
CA ALA A 133 15.27 -19.35 -41.08
C ALA A 133 16.66 -19.97 -40.88
N GLY A 134 17.09 -20.07 -39.62
CA GLY A 134 18.37 -20.69 -39.26
C GLY A 134 19.62 -19.86 -39.60
N SER A 135 19.48 -18.67 -40.19
CA SER A 135 20.61 -17.80 -40.54
C SER A 135 20.43 -16.38 -40.01
N VAL A 136 21.07 -16.09 -38.88
CA VAL A 136 21.11 -14.74 -38.29
C VAL A 136 21.88 -13.78 -39.19
N ALA A 137 22.96 -14.25 -39.82
CA ALA A 137 23.81 -13.42 -40.69
C ALA A 137 23.09 -12.91 -41.94
N LEU A 138 22.03 -13.59 -42.37
CA LEU A 138 21.25 -13.22 -43.55
C LEU A 138 19.89 -12.59 -43.18
N SER A 139 19.59 -12.41 -41.90
CA SER A 139 18.31 -11.89 -41.42
C SER A 139 18.44 -10.45 -40.93
N ASP A 140 17.53 -9.57 -41.34
CA ASP A 140 17.39 -8.22 -40.78
C ASP A 140 16.76 -8.25 -39.38
N PHE A 141 15.99 -9.31 -39.09
CA PHE A 141 15.35 -9.55 -37.81
C PHE A 141 15.12 -11.06 -37.62
N SER A 142 15.12 -11.56 -36.37
CA SER A 142 15.04 -13.00 -36.06
C SER A 142 13.68 -13.38 -35.44
N LEU A 143 12.98 -14.37 -36.00
CA LEU A 143 11.73 -14.92 -35.44
C LEU A 143 11.83 -16.45 -35.29
N MET A 144 11.51 -17.08 -34.15
CA MET A 144 10.98 -18.47 -33.98
C MET A 144 11.14 -18.96 -32.52
N PRO A 145 10.25 -19.84 -32.01
CA PRO A 145 8.80 -19.88 -32.18
C PRO A 145 8.15 -19.77 -30.79
N THR A 146 7.95 -18.55 -30.32
CA THR A 146 6.85 -18.33 -29.38
C THR A 146 6.23 -17.02 -29.76
N TYR A 147 4.94 -17.08 -30.08
CA TYR A 147 4.10 -15.92 -30.25
C TYR A 147 2.86 -16.15 -29.40
N ARG A 148 2.36 -15.09 -28.79
CA ARG A 148 1.08 -15.11 -28.10
C ARG A 148 0.35 -13.84 -28.50
N GLY A 149 -0.82 -14.00 -29.11
CA GLY A 149 -1.69 -12.87 -29.41
C GLY A 149 -2.36 -12.37 -28.14
N ILE A 150 -2.40 -11.05 -27.98
CA ILE A 150 -3.24 -10.35 -27.00
C ILE A 150 -4.05 -9.33 -27.80
N GLY A 151 -5.28 -9.70 -28.19
CA GLY A 151 -6.09 -8.88 -29.09
C GLY A 151 -5.38 -8.63 -30.43
N GLY A 152 -5.25 -7.36 -30.84
CA GLY A 152 -4.53 -6.93 -32.05
C GLY A 152 -2.99 -6.83 -31.94
N LEU A 153 -2.41 -7.00 -30.74
CA LEU A 153 -0.95 -6.91 -30.50
C LEU A 153 -0.31 -8.30 -30.55
N GLN A 154 0.77 -8.43 -31.33
CA GLN A 154 1.59 -9.64 -31.38
C GLN A 154 2.98 -9.38 -30.80
N VAL A 155 3.36 -10.17 -29.80
CA VAL A 155 4.69 -10.10 -29.16
C VAL A 155 5.47 -11.37 -29.47
N ALA A 156 6.73 -11.22 -29.89
CA ALA A 156 7.64 -12.32 -30.17
C ALA A 156 8.99 -12.07 -29.48
N VAL A 157 9.58 -13.13 -28.91
CA VAL A 157 10.88 -13.09 -28.21
C VAL A 157 11.79 -14.14 -28.84
N THR A 158 13.06 -13.80 -29.06
CA THR A 158 14.07 -14.69 -29.66
C THR A 158 15.35 -14.70 -28.83
N THR A 159 15.99 -15.87 -28.74
CA THR A 159 17.32 -16.07 -28.12
C THR A 159 18.37 -16.47 -29.16
N ASN A 160 18.19 -16.04 -30.41
CA ASN A 160 19.01 -16.47 -31.56
C ASN A 160 19.06 -17.99 -31.76
N GLY A 161 18.00 -18.71 -31.36
CA GLY A 161 17.89 -20.16 -31.50
C GLY A 161 18.66 -20.99 -30.47
N VAL A 162 19.41 -20.35 -29.56
CA VAL A 162 20.26 -21.04 -28.58
C VAL A 162 19.43 -21.65 -27.44
N ALA A 163 18.30 -21.03 -27.07
CA ALA A 163 17.45 -21.50 -25.97
C ALA A 163 15.95 -21.22 -26.22
N PRO A 164 15.26 -22.08 -26.99
CA PRO A 164 13.85 -21.88 -27.37
C PRO A 164 12.90 -21.82 -26.16
N ARG A 165 13.17 -22.58 -25.10
CA ARG A 165 12.34 -22.59 -23.88
C ARG A 165 12.54 -21.36 -23.00
N VAL A 166 13.73 -20.75 -23.04
CA VAL A 166 14.01 -19.47 -22.37
C VAL A 166 13.28 -18.34 -23.10
N ALA A 167 13.25 -18.37 -24.44
CA ALA A 167 12.43 -17.45 -25.22
C ALA A 167 10.94 -17.61 -24.91
N GLN A 168 10.45 -18.85 -24.73
CA GLN A 168 9.07 -19.14 -24.30
C GLN A 168 8.76 -18.58 -22.91
N ARG A 169 9.68 -18.78 -21.96
CA ARG A 169 9.56 -18.28 -20.58
C ARG A 169 9.57 -16.75 -20.54
N LEU A 170 10.53 -16.12 -21.21
CA LEU A 170 10.62 -14.66 -21.33
C LEU A 170 9.38 -14.09 -22.02
N LEU A 171 8.88 -14.73 -23.08
CA LEU A 171 7.63 -14.29 -23.70
C LEU A 171 6.47 -14.38 -22.72
N LYS A 172 6.35 -15.50 -22.00
CA LYS A 172 5.28 -15.69 -21.01
C LYS A 172 5.36 -14.64 -19.90
N GLU A 173 6.56 -14.30 -19.46
CA GLU A 173 6.85 -13.32 -18.42
C GLU A 173 6.62 -11.87 -18.88
N ILE A 174 7.06 -11.53 -20.11
CA ILE A 174 6.77 -10.24 -20.74
C ILE A 174 5.26 -10.08 -20.90
N VAL A 175 4.58 -11.08 -21.46
CA VAL A 175 3.13 -11.08 -21.65
C VAL A 175 2.38 -10.97 -20.31
N SER A 176 2.84 -11.65 -19.25
CA SER A 176 2.18 -11.54 -17.94
C SER A 176 2.37 -10.19 -17.26
N LYS A 177 3.42 -9.44 -17.65
CA LYS A 177 3.71 -8.09 -17.14
C LYS A 177 3.05 -6.99 -17.98
N LEU A 178 2.46 -7.31 -19.13
CA LEU A 178 1.71 -6.34 -19.94
C LEU A 178 0.32 -6.09 -19.31
N PRO A 179 -0.10 -4.82 -19.14
CA PRO A 179 -1.41 -4.48 -18.58
C PRO A 179 -2.56 -5.12 -19.38
N SER A 180 -3.60 -5.60 -18.71
CA SER A 180 -4.78 -6.20 -19.37
C SER A 180 -5.55 -5.20 -20.24
N ASN A 181 -5.46 -3.91 -19.92
CA ASN A 181 -6.01 -2.80 -20.69
C ASN A 181 -5.01 -2.21 -21.71
N LEU A 182 -3.84 -2.83 -21.93
CA LEU A 182 -2.81 -2.30 -22.81
C LEU A 182 -3.32 -2.08 -24.25
N GLU A 183 -4.24 -2.91 -24.73
CA GLU A 183 -4.88 -2.71 -26.03
C GLU A 183 -5.75 -1.44 -26.06
N SER A 184 -6.52 -1.20 -24.99
CA SER A 184 -7.29 0.03 -24.81
C SER A 184 -6.39 1.23 -24.60
N GLN A 185 -5.27 1.07 -23.89
CA GLN A 185 -4.29 2.14 -23.66
C GLN A 185 -3.48 2.43 -24.91
N LEU A 186 -3.09 1.44 -25.71
CA LEU A 186 -2.42 1.65 -26.99
C LEU A 186 -3.38 2.22 -28.03
N SER A 187 -4.66 1.82 -27.99
CA SER A 187 -5.71 2.43 -28.82
C SER A 187 -6.03 3.85 -28.37
N GLU A 188 -6.05 4.14 -27.07
CA GLU A 188 -6.27 5.48 -26.53
C GLU A 188 -5.02 6.35 -26.70
N VAL A 189 -3.81 5.82 -26.57
CA VAL A 189 -2.56 6.49 -26.92
C VAL A 189 -2.49 6.72 -28.43
N ALA A 190 -2.98 5.80 -29.26
CA ALA A 190 -3.12 6.03 -30.70
C ALA A 190 -4.19 7.07 -31.02
N ARG A 191 -5.31 7.09 -30.28
CA ARG A 191 -6.36 8.11 -30.38
C ARG A 191 -5.86 9.47 -29.92
N LEU A 192 -5.11 9.52 -28.82
CA LEU A 192 -4.47 10.71 -28.26
C LEU A 192 -3.29 11.14 -29.12
N ASN A 193 -2.56 10.25 -29.79
CA ASN A 193 -1.53 10.60 -30.76
C ASN A 193 -2.12 11.03 -32.09
N ALA A 194 -3.27 10.49 -32.51
CA ALA A 194 -4.02 10.97 -33.67
C ALA A 194 -4.68 12.32 -33.37
N ALA A 195 -5.21 12.50 -32.15
CA ALA A 195 -5.74 13.76 -31.67
C ALA A 195 -4.62 14.78 -31.41
N ALA A 196 -3.47 14.36 -30.89
CA ALA A 196 -2.29 15.20 -30.73
C ALA A 196 -1.63 15.47 -32.07
N ALA A 197 -1.68 14.58 -33.05
CA ALA A 197 -1.26 14.85 -34.42
C ALA A 197 -2.25 15.77 -35.15
N ALA A 198 -3.55 15.67 -34.84
CA ALA A 198 -4.58 16.59 -35.34
C ALA A 198 -4.47 17.97 -34.67
N VAL A 199 -4.20 18.03 -33.36
CA VAL A 199 -3.92 19.24 -32.59
C VAL A 199 -2.55 19.80 -32.95
N GLU A 200 -1.55 18.97 -33.26
CA GLU A 200 -0.24 19.37 -33.76
C GLU A 200 -0.36 19.82 -35.21
N HIS A 201 -1.26 19.25 -36.01
CA HIS A 201 -1.56 19.73 -37.35
C HIS A 201 -2.37 21.03 -37.31
N GLU A 202 -3.33 21.18 -36.40
CA GLU A 202 -4.03 22.44 -36.11
C GLU A 202 -3.09 23.48 -35.52
N ARG A 203 -2.17 23.08 -34.63
CA ARG A 203 -1.12 23.93 -34.06
C ARG A 203 -0.11 24.29 -35.14
N GLN A 204 0.31 23.39 -36.02
CA GLN A 204 1.19 23.70 -37.16
C GLN A 204 0.48 24.55 -38.20
N THR A 205 -0.84 24.40 -38.38
CA THR A 205 -1.65 25.26 -39.25
C THR A 205 -1.89 26.63 -38.60
N ALA A 206 -2.08 26.68 -37.28
CA ALA A 206 -2.21 27.90 -36.49
C ALA A 206 -0.87 28.61 -36.34
N VAL A 207 0.23 27.87 -36.20
CA VAL A 207 1.62 28.32 -36.19
C VAL A 207 2.01 28.77 -37.59
N ALA A 208 1.64 28.08 -38.68
CA ALA A 208 1.86 28.59 -40.03
C ALA A 208 1.03 29.85 -40.32
N LYS A 209 -0.20 29.95 -39.79
CA LYS A 209 -1.00 31.19 -39.82
C LYS A 209 -0.37 32.29 -38.99
N LEU A 210 0.10 31.98 -37.78
CA LEU A 210 0.82 32.87 -36.88
C LEU A 210 2.17 33.27 -37.44
N GLU A 211 2.90 32.39 -38.13
CA GLU A 211 4.16 32.65 -38.82
C GLU A 211 3.91 33.52 -40.03
N SER A 212 2.81 33.34 -40.78
CA SER A 212 2.42 34.31 -41.83
C SER A 212 1.97 35.66 -41.24
N ALA A 213 1.36 35.66 -40.05
CA ALA A 213 0.97 36.86 -39.31
C ALA A 213 2.19 37.54 -38.64
N VAL A 214 3.19 36.76 -38.25
CA VAL A 214 4.46 37.17 -37.65
C VAL A 214 5.43 37.59 -38.74
N ASP A 215 5.39 37.03 -39.95
CA ASP A 215 6.15 37.49 -41.12
C ASP A 215 5.59 38.84 -41.62
N SER A 216 4.25 39.00 -41.59
CA SER A 216 3.61 40.30 -41.82
C SER A 216 3.82 41.30 -40.68
N ALA A 217 4.02 40.85 -39.43
CA ALA A 217 4.42 41.69 -38.29
C ALA A 217 5.95 41.89 -38.15
N SER A 218 6.76 41.03 -38.77
CA SER A 218 8.23 41.05 -38.87
C SER A 218 8.66 42.07 -39.91
N ALA A 219 7.86 42.23 -40.96
CA ALA A 219 7.88 43.43 -41.81
C ALA A 219 7.60 44.73 -41.02
N ALA A 220 7.02 44.64 -39.81
CA ALA A 220 6.79 45.74 -38.88
C ALA A 220 7.80 45.82 -37.71
N GLY A 221 8.89 45.04 -37.75
CA GLY A 221 10.15 45.38 -37.08
C GLY A 221 10.17 45.35 -35.55
N LEU A 222 9.89 44.21 -34.90
CA LEU A 222 10.32 43.97 -33.52
C LEU A 222 10.89 42.56 -33.33
N SER A 223 12.22 42.49 -33.34
CA SER A 223 13.03 41.36 -32.88
C SER A 223 13.60 41.70 -31.52
N THR A 224 13.33 40.91 -30.47
CA THR A 224 14.31 40.35 -29.49
C THR A 224 13.65 39.81 -28.21
N ALA A 225 14.31 38.78 -27.65
CA ALA A 225 14.35 38.34 -26.25
C ALA A 225 13.52 37.10 -25.83
N VAL A 226 14.09 35.92 -26.09
CA VAL A 226 14.06 34.79 -25.14
C VAL A 226 15.30 34.94 -24.24
N THR A 227 15.15 35.65 -23.13
CA THR A 227 16.03 35.65 -21.93
C THR A 227 15.42 36.58 -20.90
N ALA A 228 14.51 36.08 -20.06
CA ALA A 228 14.20 36.61 -18.71
C ALA A 228 13.01 35.81 -18.13
N ALA A 229 13.28 34.77 -17.34
CA ALA A 229 12.34 34.35 -16.28
C ALA A 229 12.61 35.21 -15.04
N HIS A 230 12.44 36.52 -15.24
CA HIS A 230 12.28 37.53 -14.21
C HIS A 230 11.11 38.36 -14.73
N THR A 231 9.90 37.99 -14.30
CA THR A 231 8.78 38.92 -14.41
C THR A 231 8.87 39.81 -13.18
N PRO A 232 9.17 41.11 -13.31
CA PRO A 232 8.97 42.05 -12.23
C PRO A 232 7.45 42.12 -11.98
N VAL A 233 7.04 41.90 -10.73
CA VAL A 233 5.68 42.22 -10.30
C VAL A 233 5.59 43.76 -10.23
N PRO A 234 4.46 44.38 -10.62
CA PRO A 234 4.31 45.84 -10.61
C PRO A 234 4.62 46.45 -9.24
N GLU A 235 5.41 47.52 -9.25
CA GLU A 235 5.60 48.46 -8.14
C GLU A 235 4.23 49.00 -7.71
N SER A 236 3.67 48.53 -6.60
CA SER A 236 2.51 49.20 -6.00
C SER A 236 2.31 49.02 -4.49
N VAL A 237 3.17 48.29 -3.78
CA VAL A 237 3.25 48.43 -2.32
C VAL A 237 4.49 49.25 -2.03
N ALA A 238 4.30 50.48 -1.57
CA ALA A 238 5.39 51.37 -1.19
C ALA A 238 6.26 50.65 -0.14
N GLU A 239 7.59 50.66 -0.33
CA GLU A 239 8.54 50.07 0.62
C GLU A 239 8.41 50.65 2.05
N ASP A 240 7.71 51.77 2.20
CA ASP A 240 7.43 52.49 3.44
C ASP A 240 6.23 51.95 4.26
N GLU A 241 5.40 51.03 3.73
CA GLU A 241 4.22 50.49 4.45
C GLU A 241 4.49 49.18 5.21
N ALA A 242 5.64 48.53 5.01
CA ALA A 242 5.98 47.29 5.71
C ALA A 242 6.34 47.57 7.18
N ALA A 243 5.78 46.77 8.10
CA ALA A 243 6.06 46.87 9.54
C ALA A 243 7.58 46.85 9.82
N ASP A 244 8.03 47.70 10.74
CA ASP A 244 9.44 47.84 11.10
C ASP A 244 9.95 46.60 11.83
N LEU A 245 10.70 45.75 11.11
CA LEU A 245 11.30 44.53 11.67
C LEU A 245 12.26 44.84 12.83
N GLY A 246 12.88 46.02 12.85
CA GLY A 246 13.76 46.48 13.91
C GLY A 246 13.02 46.63 15.25
N ALA A 247 11.83 47.23 15.20
CA ALA A 247 10.93 47.33 16.36
C ALA A 247 10.44 45.93 16.80
N LEU A 248 10.00 45.09 15.86
CA LEU A 248 9.47 43.76 16.16
C LEU A 248 10.52 42.83 16.79
N ARG A 249 11.75 42.80 16.28
CA ARG A 249 12.83 41.94 16.81
C ARG A 249 13.35 42.37 18.18
N SER A 250 13.08 43.60 18.59
CA SER A 250 13.46 44.12 19.92
C SER A 250 12.56 43.61 21.05
N GLY A 251 11.40 43.03 20.72
CA GLY A 251 10.38 42.62 21.70
C GLY A 251 9.56 43.78 22.26
N ALA A 252 9.56 44.93 21.57
CA ALA A 252 8.79 46.12 21.95
C ALA A 252 7.31 45.97 21.56
N THR A 253 6.44 46.65 22.31
CA THR A 253 5.03 46.80 21.92
C THR A 253 4.96 47.65 20.65
N THR A 254 4.43 47.08 19.57
CA THR A 254 4.37 47.69 18.24
C THR A 254 2.95 47.56 17.69
N ILE A 255 2.51 48.54 16.90
CA ILE A 255 1.20 48.47 16.23
C ILE A 255 1.37 47.68 14.94
N VAL A 256 0.72 46.53 14.83
CA VAL A 256 0.73 45.66 13.64
C VAL A 256 -0.63 45.01 13.43
N ASP A 257 -0.92 44.66 12.19
CA ASP A 257 -2.05 43.80 11.83
C ASP A 257 -1.74 42.31 12.07
N VAL A 258 -2.79 41.49 11.95
CA VAL A 258 -2.74 40.02 12.14
C VAL A 258 -1.75 39.34 11.20
N GLN A 259 -1.68 39.78 9.95
CA GLN A 259 -0.86 39.15 8.91
C GLN A 259 0.63 39.47 9.12
N ALA A 260 0.96 40.70 9.48
CA ALA A 260 2.31 41.14 9.84
C ALA A 260 2.81 40.44 11.12
N ALA A 261 1.93 40.23 12.10
CA ALA A 261 2.23 39.47 13.32
C ALA A 261 2.62 38.01 13.01
N ALA A 262 1.86 37.31 12.16
CA ALA A 262 2.17 35.94 11.74
C ALA A 262 3.41 35.89 10.82
N ALA A 263 3.55 36.85 9.91
CA ALA A 263 4.69 36.97 9.01
C ALA A 263 6.01 37.17 9.79
N TYR A 264 5.98 37.89 10.92
CA TYR A 264 7.15 38.06 11.78
C TYR A 264 7.63 36.72 12.35
N ALA A 265 6.74 35.87 12.87
CA ALA A 265 7.12 34.54 13.33
C ALA A 265 7.66 33.66 12.20
N ALA A 266 7.01 33.70 11.02
CA ALA A 266 7.51 33.01 9.83
C ALA A 266 8.93 33.46 9.47
N HIS A 267 9.20 34.77 9.43
CA HIS A 267 10.53 35.30 9.17
C HIS A 267 11.53 34.91 10.25
N ALA A 268 11.18 35.05 11.52
CA ALA A 268 12.09 34.83 12.63
C ALA A 268 12.46 33.35 12.82
N LEU A 269 11.61 32.41 12.39
CA LEU A 269 11.76 30.97 12.68
C LEU A 269 11.98 30.07 11.46
N SER A 270 11.98 30.61 10.23
CA SER A 270 12.23 29.85 9.00
C SER A 270 13.41 30.40 8.18
N ASP A 271 13.90 29.60 7.24
CA ASP A 271 14.94 29.98 6.28
C ASP A 271 14.32 30.36 4.93
N LEU A 272 13.23 29.67 4.56
CA LEU A 272 12.48 29.87 3.33
C LEU A 272 11.00 30.10 3.64
N CYS A 273 10.44 31.19 3.14
CA CYS A 273 9.03 31.51 3.26
C CYS A 273 8.38 31.58 1.86
N PHE A 274 7.34 30.79 1.61
CA PHE A 274 6.61 30.83 0.35
C PHE A 274 5.28 31.58 0.52
N VAL A 275 4.98 32.51 -0.38
CA VAL A 275 3.74 33.30 -0.35
C VAL A 275 2.83 32.85 -1.50
N TYR A 276 1.71 32.21 -1.18
CA TYR A 276 0.68 31.81 -2.15
C TYR A 276 -0.53 32.72 -2.00
N ALA A 277 -0.55 33.76 -2.82
CA ALA A 277 -1.59 34.78 -2.82
C ALA A 277 -1.93 35.19 -4.25
N ALA A 278 -3.16 35.61 -4.50
CA ALA A 278 -3.51 36.23 -5.77
C ALA A 278 -2.66 37.50 -5.98
N PRO A 279 -2.35 37.89 -7.23
CA PRO A 279 -1.55 39.09 -7.51
C PRO A 279 -2.12 40.37 -6.88
N GLU A 280 -3.44 40.43 -6.73
CA GLU A 280 -4.19 41.58 -6.19
C GLU A 280 -4.27 41.57 -4.65
N GLN A 281 -3.86 40.48 -3.99
CA GLN A 281 -3.87 40.36 -2.52
C GLN A 281 -2.56 40.89 -1.91
N HIS A 282 -2.71 41.70 -0.86
CA HIS A 282 -1.61 42.21 -0.02
C HIS A 282 -1.02 41.14 0.93
N LEU A 283 -1.55 39.91 0.91
CA LEU A 283 -1.08 38.81 1.72
C LEU A 283 0.42 38.52 1.50
N GLY A 284 1.15 38.42 2.62
CA GLY A 284 2.60 38.16 2.63
C GLY A 284 3.48 39.30 2.11
N ALA A 285 2.94 40.51 1.85
CA ALA A 285 3.71 41.66 1.39
C ALA A 285 4.87 42.03 2.34
N THR A 286 4.62 42.03 3.65
CA THR A 286 5.61 42.32 4.69
C THR A 286 6.77 41.33 4.68
N ALA A 287 6.51 40.03 4.53
CA ALA A 287 7.55 39.00 4.45
C ALA A 287 8.42 39.17 3.18
N LEU A 288 7.80 39.51 2.04
CA LEU A 288 8.50 39.80 0.80
C LEU A 288 9.38 41.06 0.92
N ALA A 289 8.89 42.11 1.60
CA ALA A 289 9.65 43.33 1.84
C ALA A 289 10.89 43.08 2.71
N TRP A 290 10.78 42.32 3.81
CA TRP A 290 11.92 41.99 4.66
C TRP A 290 12.96 41.11 3.95
N SER A 291 12.52 40.20 3.07
CA SER A 291 13.46 39.40 2.27
C SER A 291 14.30 40.24 1.32
N ARG A 292 13.72 41.29 0.69
CA ARG A 292 14.48 42.24 -0.16
C ARG A 292 15.53 43.02 0.61
N ARG A 293 15.28 43.29 1.90
CA ARG A 293 16.23 43.97 2.79
C ARG A 293 17.36 43.05 3.28
N ALA A 294 17.32 41.76 2.90
CA ALA A 294 18.25 40.73 3.37
C ALA A 294 18.37 40.77 4.91
N GLU A 295 17.27 40.52 5.62
CA GLU A 295 17.30 40.47 7.07
C GLU A 295 17.53 39.03 7.57
N LYS A 296 18.15 38.92 8.75
CA LYS A 296 18.47 37.62 9.37
C LYS A 296 17.40 37.19 10.37
N ASN A 297 17.13 35.89 10.42
CA ASN A 297 16.20 35.29 11.38
C ASN A 297 16.80 35.19 12.81
N ALA A 298 16.02 34.61 13.74
CA ALA A 298 16.43 34.45 15.14
C ALA A 298 17.64 33.52 15.33
N PHE A 299 18.01 32.77 14.30
CA PHE A 299 19.13 31.83 14.29
C PHE A 299 20.35 32.36 13.53
N GLY A 300 20.28 33.59 12.99
CA GLY A 300 21.38 34.24 12.29
C GLY A 300 21.51 33.91 10.80
N GLU A 301 20.53 33.18 10.25
CA GLU A 301 20.44 32.80 8.83
C GLU A 301 19.64 33.83 8.02
N TRP A 302 19.95 33.96 6.72
CA TRP A 302 19.22 34.86 5.82
C TRP A 302 17.89 34.25 5.39
N VAL A 303 16.82 35.05 5.38
CA VAL A 303 15.48 34.58 5.03
C VAL A 303 15.13 34.95 3.59
N SER A 304 14.77 33.95 2.79
CA SER A 304 14.25 34.19 1.43
C SER A 304 12.73 34.01 1.38
N ALA A 305 12.01 35.03 0.92
CA ALA A 305 10.58 34.97 0.67
C ALA A 305 10.30 34.90 -0.83
N LEU A 306 9.51 33.92 -1.26
CA LEU A 306 9.22 33.65 -2.67
C LEU A 306 7.72 33.70 -2.91
N ARG A 307 7.27 34.58 -3.82
CA ARG A 307 5.87 34.60 -4.25
C ARG A 307 5.62 33.49 -5.26
N MET A 308 4.55 32.73 -5.03
CA MET A 308 4.14 31.55 -5.77
C MET A 308 2.70 31.69 -6.28
N GLN A 309 2.32 30.83 -7.23
CA GLN A 309 0.95 30.75 -7.74
C GLN A 309 0.20 29.58 -7.11
N THR A 310 -1.05 29.79 -6.72
CA THR A 310 -1.96 28.74 -6.26
C THR A 310 -2.49 27.96 -7.45
N ARG A 311 -2.08 26.69 -7.58
CA ARG A 311 -2.56 25.74 -8.59
C ARG A 311 -2.41 24.31 -8.08
N ALA A 312 -3.00 23.34 -8.79
CA ALA A 312 -2.78 21.93 -8.50
C ALA A 312 -1.28 21.61 -8.40
N GLY A 313 -0.87 21.05 -7.26
CA GLY A 313 0.54 20.75 -6.97
C GLY A 313 1.32 21.89 -6.29
N ALA A 314 0.67 22.97 -5.85
CA ALA A 314 1.29 24.10 -5.12
C ALA A 314 2.20 23.64 -3.95
N GLY A 315 1.87 22.53 -3.26
CA GLY A 315 2.69 22.02 -2.17
C GLY A 315 4.07 21.49 -2.57
N HIS A 316 4.33 21.12 -3.84
CA HIS A 316 5.58 20.46 -4.23
C HIS A 316 6.83 21.34 -4.05
N ALA A 317 6.69 22.66 -4.17
CA ALA A 317 7.80 23.58 -3.91
C ALA A 317 8.18 23.60 -2.43
N LEU A 318 7.18 23.51 -1.53
CA LEU A 318 7.40 23.37 -0.08
C LEU A 318 8.15 22.08 0.20
N TRP A 319 7.70 20.97 -0.39
CA TRP A 319 8.32 19.66 -0.21
C TRP A 319 9.77 19.61 -0.73
N GLY A 320 10.02 20.18 -1.91
CA GLY A 320 11.38 20.29 -2.46
C GLY A 320 12.32 21.09 -1.56
N ALA A 321 11.83 22.18 -0.96
CA ALA A 321 12.60 22.99 -0.01
C ALA A 321 12.87 22.25 1.31
N LEU A 322 11.89 21.48 1.82
CA LEU A 322 12.09 20.64 3.00
C LEU A 322 13.12 19.53 2.76
N ALA A 323 13.15 18.97 1.55
CA ALA A 323 14.13 17.95 1.18
C ALA A 323 15.59 18.45 1.21
N SER A 324 15.83 19.77 1.12
CA SER A 324 17.18 20.33 1.29
C SER A 324 17.59 20.53 2.75
N GLY A 325 16.71 20.20 3.71
CA GLY A 325 16.94 20.41 5.14
C GLY A 325 16.67 21.85 5.63
N ALA A 326 16.05 22.70 4.81
CA ALA A 326 15.69 24.05 5.20
C ALA A 326 14.47 24.07 6.14
N ARG A 327 14.37 25.06 7.02
CA ARG A 327 13.14 25.35 7.75
C ARG A 327 12.20 26.13 6.86
N VAL A 328 11.03 25.57 6.58
CA VAL A 328 10.11 26.13 5.58
C VAL A 328 8.84 26.62 6.25
N ALA A 329 8.44 27.83 5.89
CA ALA A 329 7.13 28.40 6.19
C ALA A 329 6.38 28.74 4.90
N ALA A 330 5.06 28.80 4.98
CA ALA A 330 4.22 29.32 3.93
C ALA A 330 3.21 30.33 4.48
N ILE A 331 2.90 31.37 3.72
CA ILE A 331 1.81 32.31 3.96
C ILE A 331 0.84 32.14 2.79
N VAL A 332 -0.39 31.75 3.07
CA VAL A 332 -1.36 31.31 2.05
C VAL A 332 -2.75 31.88 2.33
N SER A 333 -3.56 32.07 1.29
CA SER A 333 -5.01 32.17 1.49
C SER A 333 -5.56 30.79 1.89
N ALA A 334 -6.58 30.72 2.74
CA ALA A 334 -7.19 29.44 3.12
C ALA A 334 -7.67 28.66 1.89
N GLU A 335 -8.18 29.34 0.86
CA GLU A 335 -8.56 28.77 -0.45
C GLU A 335 -7.41 28.03 -1.16
N SER A 336 -6.15 28.28 -0.79
CA SER A 336 -5.00 27.56 -1.34
C SER A 336 -4.77 26.19 -0.71
N LEU A 337 -5.31 25.93 0.48
CA LEU A 337 -5.09 24.69 1.23
C LEU A 337 -5.59 23.43 0.50
N PRO A 338 -6.77 23.42 -0.15
CA PRO A 338 -7.22 22.27 -0.94
C PRO A 338 -6.25 21.89 -2.06
N HIS A 339 -5.56 22.86 -2.66
CA HIS A 339 -4.56 22.62 -3.71
C HIS A 339 -3.24 22.06 -3.18
N MET A 340 -3.02 22.15 -1.87
CA MET A 340 -1.86 21.62 -1.15
C MET A 340 -2.15 20.30 -0.43
N ALA A 341 -3.43 19.93 -0.27
CA ALA A 341 -3.86 18.80 0.55
C ALA A 341 -3.12 17.48 0.30
N PRO A 342 -2.87 17.02 -0.95
CA PRO A 342 -2.13 15.78 -1.20
C PRO A 342 -0.69 15.83 -0.67
N VAL A 343 -0.04 17.00 -0.77
CA VAL A 343 1.33 17.18 -0.28
C VAL A 343 1.32 17.30 1.25
N LEU A 344 0.36 18.01 1.83
CA LEU A 344 0.25 18.10 3.29
C LEU A 344 0.07 16.72 3.93
N ALA A 345 -0.76 15.85 3.35
CA ALA A 345 -0.93 14.47 3.80
C ALA A 345 0.38 13.66 3.70
N GLU A 346 1.10 13.77 2.58
CA GLU A 346 2.40 13.10 2.41
C GLU A 346 3.45 13.60 3.42
N LEU A 347 3.45 14.90 3.75
CA LEU A 347 4.36 15.48 4.75
C LEU A 347 4.03 15.02 6.18
N VAL A 348 2.76 14.78 6.50
CA VAL A 348 2.33 14.16 7.76
C VAL A 348 2.88 12.73 7.84
N ASP A 349 2.67 11.92 6.80
CA ASP A 349 3.15 10.53 6.75
C ASP A 349 4.68 10.43 6.87
N ARG A 350 5.40 11.37 6.26
CA ARG A 350 6.87 11.44 6.30
C ARG A 350 7.43 12.13 7.54
N ARG A 351 6.58 12.61 8.45
CA ARG A 351 6.97 13.38 9.63
C ARG A 351 7.93 14.54 9.29
N GLN A 352 7.51 15.41 8.37
CA GLN A 352 8.27 16.61 8.02
C GLN A 352 7.67 17.86 8.66
N SER A 353 8.54 18.69 9.25
CA SER A 353 8.15 19.97 9.86
C SER A 353 7.88 21.03 8.80
N LEU A 354 6.67 21.57 8.79
CA LEU A 354 6.23 22.67 7.92
C LEU A 354 5.26 23.55 8.70
N VAL A 355 5.33 24.87 8.52
CA VAL A 355 4.29 25.77 9.04
C VAL A 355 3.60 26.50 7.90
N VAL A 356 2.28 26.44 7.89
CA VAL A 356 1.43 27.17 6.93
C VAL A 356 0.58 28.16 7.68
N HIS A 357 0.82 29.45 7.50
CA HIS A 357 -0.02 30.53 7.98
C HIS A 357 -1.11 30.80 6.94
N ALA A 358 -2.33 30.38 7.24
CA ALA A 358 -3.47 30.47 6.33
C ALA A 358 -4.42 31.60 6.75
N SER A 359 -4.60 32.59 5.88
CA SER A 359 -5.60 33.65 6.06
C SER A 359 -6.99 33.10 5.79
N ALA A 360 -7.84 33.01 6.82
CA ALA A 360 -9.23 32.60 6.76
C ALA A 360 -10.12 33.73 6.22
N GLU A 361 -9.90 34.06 4.95
CA GLU A 361 -10.62 35.09 4.22
C GLU A 361 -11.25 34.49 2.98
N SER A 362 -12.46 34.95 2.66
CA SER A 362 -13.02 34.78 1.34
C SER A 362 -13.65 36.05 0.82
N THR A 363 -13.54 36.28 -0.48
CA THR A 363 -14.18 37.42 -1.12
C THR A 363 -15.54 37.00 -1.68
N ASP A 364 -16.58 37.78 -1.42
CA ASP A 364 -17.89 37.56 -2.02
C ASP A 364 -17.99 38.10 -3.46
N ALA A 365 -19.12 37.88 -4.12
CA ALA A 365 -19.35 38.35 -5.50
C ALA A 365 -19.34 39.89 -5.65
N SER A 366 -19.41 40.63 -4.54
CA SER A 366 -19.33 42.10 -4.51
C SER A 366 -17.91 42.62 -4.26
N GLY A 367 -16.94 41.73 -4.02
CA GLY A 367 -15.55 42.11 -3.75
C GLY A 367 -15.26 42.37 -2.27
N VAL A 368 -16.19 42.09 -1.36
CA VAL A 368 -16.02 42.29 0.09
C VAL A 368 -15.44 41.02 0.71
N ALA A 369 -14.45 41.21 1.57
CA ALA A 369 -13.75 40.16 2.30
C ALA A 369 -14.51 39.76 3.58
N HIS A 370 -14.77 38.47 3.75
CA HIS A 370 -15.45 37.88 4.90
C HIS A 370 -14.54 36.86 5.58
N ALA A 371 -14.63 36.74 6.91
CA ALA A 371 -14.00 35.64 7.63
C ALA A 371 -14.64 34.32 7.18
N ASP A 372 -13.83 33.42 6.60
CA ASP A 372 -14.29 32.11 6.12
C ASP A 372 -13.28 31.02 6.51
N TYR A 373 -13.72 30.13 7.39
CA TYR A 373 -12.90 29.03 7.90
C TYR A 373 -13.16 27.72 7.14
N ALA A 374 -14.03 27.69 6.12
CA ALA A 374 -14.40 26.46 5.42
C ALA A 374 -13.18 25.67 4.90
N ASP A 375 -12.30 26.33 4.13
CA ASP A 375 -11.13 25.67 3.53
C ASP A 375 -10.07 25.28 4.57
N ALA A 376 -9.95 26.07 5.63
CA ALA A 376 -9.06 25.75 6.76
C ALA A 376 -9.55 24.51 7.50
N LEU A 377 -10.86 24.37 7.74
CA LEU A 377 -11.46 23.18 8.33
C LEU A 377 -11.41 21.98 7.37
N ALA A 378 -11.49 22.18 6.05
CA ALA A 378 -11.32 21.10 5.09
C ALA A 378 -9.91 20.47 5.16
N ALA A 379 -8.88 21.26 5.50
CA ALA A 379 -7.52 20.76 5.68
C ALA A 379 -7.38 19.76 6.85
N LEU A 380 -8.36 19.64 7.75
CA LEU A 380 -8.35 18.65 8.83
C LEU A 380 -8.23 17.22 8.32
N GLN A 381 -8.73 16.93 7.11
CA GLN A 381 -8.68 15.58 6.52
C GLN A 381 -7.26 15.12 6.17
N THR A 382 -6.27 16.02 6.12
CA THR A 382 -4.89 15.67 5.77
C THR A 382 -4.06 15.22 6.97
N GLY A 383 -4.60 15.25 8.20
CA GLY A 383 -3.89 14.85 9.42
C GLY A 383 -2.94 15.92 9.98
N VAL A 384 -3.02 17.17 9.49
CA VAL A 384 -2.18 18.26 9.99
C VAL A 384 -2.62 18.74 11.37
N VAL A 385 -1.68 19.30 12.13
CA VAL A 385 -2.01 20.06 13.34
C VAL A 385 -2.67 21.37 12.91
N LEU A 386 -3.80 21.71 13.52
CA LEU A 386 -4.50 22.97 13.21
C LEU A 386 -4.61 23.83 14.46
N LEU A 387 -3.98 25.00 14.39
CA LEU A 387 -4.04 26.03 15.42
C LEU A 387 -4.73 27.28 14.86
N ALA A 388 -5.44 28.04 15.69
CA ALA A 388 -6.11 29.28 15.28
C ALA A 388 -5.85 30.41 16.26
N SER A 389 -5.81 31.63 15.74
CA SER A 389 -5.67 32.86 16.52
C SER A 389 -6.88 33.77 16.35
N ALA A 390 -7.32 34.40 17.45
CA ALA A 390 -8.48 35.29 17.45
C ALA A 390 -8.13 36.79 17.34
N SER A 391 -6.89 37.19 17.62
CA SER A 391 -6.43 38.60 17.63
C SER A 391 -5.02 38.76 17.05
N PRO A 392 -4.58 39.98 16.70
CA PRO A 392 -3.19 40.24 16.29
C PRO A 392 -2.15 39.76 17.31
N GLN A 393 -2.43 39.91 18.61
CA GLN A 393 -1.54 39.43 19.67
C GLN A 393 -1.45 37.90 19.69
N GLU A 394 -2.58 37.21 19.53
CA GLU A 394 -2.60 35.75 19.42
C GLU A 394 -1.95 35.27 18.13
N ALA A 395 -2.13 35.99 17.02
CA ALA A 395 -1.55 35.61 15.74
C ALA A 395 -0.02 35.58 15.80
N HIS A 396 0.60 36.52 16.51
CA HIS A 396 2.02 36.45 16.82
C HIS A 396 2.36 35.22 17.69
N ASP A 397 1.68 35.06 18.83
CA ASP A 397 2.06 34.07 19.84
C ASP A 397 1.80 32.62 19.39
N VAL A 398 0.64 32.37 18.77
CA VAL A 398 0.26 31.08 18.21
C VAL A 398 1.10 30.75 16.99
N ALA A 399 1.53 31.74 16.19
CA ALA A 399 2.50 31.48 15.12
C ALA A 399 3.84 30.99 15.69
N VAL A 400 4.36 31.60 16.77
CA VAL A 400 5.58 31.12 17.43
C VAL A 400 5.39 29.69 17.95
N ILE A 401 4.26 29.40 18.59
CA ILE A 401 3.91 28.05 19.07
C ILE A 401 3.85 27.06 17.89
N ALA A 402 3.22 27.43 16.78
CA ALA A 402 3.09 26.59 15.59
C ALA A 402 4.46 26.14 15.04
N HIS A 403 5.43 27.06 14.95
CA HIS A 403 6.79 26.75 14.50
C HIS A 403 7.53 25.81 15.44
N VAL A 404 7.41 26.04 16.74
CA VAL A 404 8.07 25.20 17.74
C VAL A 404 7.44 23.81 17.81
N VAL A 405 6.11 23.72 17.73
CA VAL A 405 5.37 22.45 17.66
C VAL A 405 5.74 21.70 16.39
N ALA A 406 5.72 22.35 15.21
CA ALA A 406 6.07 21.71 13.95
C ALA A 406 7.48 21.09 13.99
N ALA A 407 8.44 21.84 14.55
CA ALA A 407 9.82 21.38 14.71
C ALA A 407 9.96 20.23 15.72
N ALA A 408 9.33 20.34 16.90
CA ALA A 408 9.47 19.34 17.96
C ALA A 408 8.71 18.04 17.67
N ALA A 409 7.52 18.14 17.09
CA ALA A 409 6.68 17.01 16.73
C ALA A 409 6.99 16.42 15.35
N ALA A 410 7.79 17.13 14.54
CA ALA A 410 8.10 16.77 13.16
C ALA A 410 6.81 16.53 12.33
N VAL A 411 5.85 17.46 12.41
CA VAL A 411 4.59 17.40 11.65
C VAL A 411 4.26 18.75 11.04
N PRO A 412 3.50 18.80 9.94
CA PRO A 412 3.01 20.05 9.41
C PRO A 412 1.95 20.68 10.34
N VAL A 413 2.07 21.98 10.57
CA VAL A 413 1.13 22.79 11.34
C VAL A 413 0.50 23.86 10.44
N VAL A 414 -0.82 23.86 10.38
CA VAL A 414 -1.61 24.94 9.78
C VAL A 414 -2.04 25.89 10.90
N HIS A 415 -1.52 27.12 10.85
CA HIS A 415 -1.93 28.22 11.72
C HIS A 415 -2.91 29.11 10.97
N VAL A 416 -4.17 29.08 11.39
CA VAL A 416 -5.26 29.85 10.78
C VAL A 416 -5.34 31.22 11.44
N VAL A 417 -5.20 32.26 10.62
CA VAL A 417 -5.23 33.66 11.04
C VAL A 417 -6.42 34.38 10.42
N SER A 418 -7.04 35.31 11.16
CA SER A 418 -8.13 36.12 10.63
C SER A 418 -7.63 37.14 9.58
N SER A 419 -8.54 37.57 8.70
CA SER A 419 -8.33 38.65 7.74
C SER A 419 -8.53 40.05 8.33
N ALA A 420 -8.88 40.18 9.62
CA ALA A 420 -9.15 41.45 10.27
C ALA A 420 -8.08 42.52 9.95
N THR A 421 -8.51 43.62 9.35
CA THR A 421 -7.64 44.71 8.87
C THR A 421 -7.26 45.70 9.97
N GLY A 422 -7.70 45.47 11.22
CA GLY A 422 -7.39 46.31 12.37
C GLY A 422 -5.96 46.07 12.85
N SER A 423 -5.15 47.14 12.91
CA SER A 423 -3.85 47.08 13.59
C SER A 423 -4.03 47.31 15.09
N GLU A 424 -3.41 46.45 15.90
CA GLU A 424 -3.45 46.55 17.36
C GLU A 424 -2.05 46.62 17.96
N GLN A 425 -1.97 47.01 19.23
CA GLN A 425 -0.72 46.96 19.98
C GLN A 425 -0.36 45.50 20.30
N VAL A 426 0.65 44.99 19.62
CA VAL A 426 1.20 43.64 19.82
C VAL A 426 2.54 43.73 20.52
N ARG A 427 2.69 43.00 21.62
CA ARG A 427 3.98 42.78 22.28
C ARG A 427 4.67 41.59 21.62
N THR A 428 5.65 41.86 20.78
CA THR A 428 6.40 40.82 20.07
C THR A 428 7.41 40.10 20.95
N ALA A 429 7.86 38.95 20.48
CA ALA A 429 8.97 38.21 21.08
C ALA A 429 10.28 38.61 20.40
N SER A 430 11.31 38.95 21.19
CA SER A 430 12.65 39.19 20.62
C SER A 430 13.26 37.91 20.06
N HIS A 431 14.18 38.02 19.10
CA HIS A 431 14.90 36.87 18.53
C HIS A 431 15.55 35.98 19.61
N LYS A 432 16.11 36.61 20.66
CA LYS A 432 16.73 35.88 21.77
C LYS A 432 15.71 35.03 22.54
N GLN A 433 14.51 35.57 22.79
CA GLN A 433 13.45 34.83 23.47
C GLN A 433 12.89 33.71 22.58
N LEU A 434 12.74 33.97 21.27
CA LEU A 434 12.28 32.97 20.31
C LEU A 434 13.22 31.77 20.24
N ALA A 435 14.52 32.02 20.08
CA ALA A 435 15.52 30.94 20.04
C ALA A 435 15.57 30.15 21.35
N ALA A 436 15.46 30.83 22.50
CA ALA A 436 15.43 30.18 23.81
C ALA A 436 14.17 29.31 24.01
N PHE A 437 13.00 29.81 23.59
CA PHE A 437 11.75 29.06 23.66
C PHE A 437 11.77 27.81 22.77
N ALA A 438 12.24 27.95 21.53
CA ALA A 438 12.37 26.82 20.60
C ALA A 438 13.29 25.73 21.16
N ALA A 439 14.45 26.10 21.73
CA ALA A 439 15.36 25.16 22.36
C ALA A 439 14.73 24.44 23.57
N SER A 440 13.99 25.17 24.41
CA SER A 440 13.36 24.62 25.61
C SER A 440 12.33 23.54 25.30
N ILE A 441 11.53 23.69 24.24
CA ILE A 441 10.52 22.69 23.87
C ILE A 441 11.18 21.48 23.20
N ALA A 442 12.18 21.69 22.35
CA ALA A 442 12.89 20.62 21.68
C ALA A 442 13.55 19.64 22.69
N GLU A 443 14.07 20.16 23.81
CA GLU A 443 14.67 19.33 24.88
C GLU A 443 13.62 18.57 25.70
N MET A 444 12.50 19.22 26.03
CA MET A 444 11.48 18.66 26.93
C MET A 444 10.64 17.55 26.30
N CYS A 445 10.37 17.65 24.99
CA CYS A 445 9.28 16.94 24.35
C CYS A 445 9.72 15.83 23.38
N SER A 446 11.00 15.48 23.34
CA SER A 446 11.51 14.42 22.46
C SER A 446 10.76 13.10 22.69
N GLY A 447 10.08 12.60 21.66
CA GLY A 447 9.33 11.33 21.70
C GLY A 447 7.94 11.37 22.33
N HIS A 448 7.41 12.55 22.70
CA HIS A 448 6.05 12.70 23.22
C HIS A 448 5.00 12.71 22.10
N ALA A 449 3.73 12.45 22.46
CA ALA A 449 2.63 12.57 21.51
C ALA A 449 2.39 14.03 21.12
N VAL A 450 1.95 14.29 19.88
CA VAL A 450 1.78 15.65 19.34
C VAL A 450 0.89 16.53 20.24
N ALA A 451 -0.16 15.95 20.85
CA ALA A 451 -1.05 16.66 21.77
C ALA A 451 -0.30 17.18 23.02
N ASP A 452 0.55 16.34 23.62
CA ASP A 452 1.35 16.69 24.79
C ASP A 452 2.37 17.80 24.46
N ILE A 453 2.94 17.76 23.25
CA ILE A 453 3.87 18.79 22.78
C ILE A 453 3.15 20.14 22.65
N ILE A 454 1.92 20.14 22.15
CA ILE A 454 1.10 21.35 22.03
C ILE A 454 0.76 21.90 23.42
N ASP A 455 0.30 21.05 24.34
CA ASP A 455 -0.03 21.46 25.71
C ASP A 455 1.20 21.97 26.47
N ALA A 456 2.35 21.32 26.30
CA ALA A 456 3.63 21.78 26.83
C ALA A 456 4.04 23.14 26.23
N ALA A 457 3.89 23.33 24.92
CA ALA A 457 4.21 24.59 24.26
C ALA A 457 3.32 25.74 24.79
N PHE A 458 2.01 25.54 24.89
CA PHE A 458 1.09 26.51 25.49
C PHE A 458 1.43 26.81 26.95
N THR A 459 1.73 25.79 27.75
CA THR A 459 2.09 25.94 29.18
C THR A 459 3.40 26.69 29.37
N GLN A 460 4.44 26.34 28.59
CA GLN A 460 5.77 26.96 28.69
C GLN A 460 5.80 28.38 28.11
N PHE A 461 4.86 28.72 27.22
CA PHE A 461 4.75 30.07 26.69
C PHE A 461 4.61 31.11 27.81
N ARG A 462 3.89 30.77 28.88
CA ARG A 462 3.79 31.59 30.10
C ARG A 462 5.14 31.81 30.77
N GLY A 463 5.97 30.77 30.86
CA GLY A 463 7.28 30.84 31.52
C GLY A 463 8.23 31.83 30.85
N VAL A 464 8.18 31.92 29.51
CA VAL A 464 9.10 32.75 28.72
C VAL A 464 8.53 34.14 28.41
N PHE A 465 7.23 34.24 28.10
CA PHE A 465 6.60 35.46 27.60
C PHE A 465 5.61 36.09 28.59
N GLY A 466 5.29 35.42 29.70
CA GLY A 466 4.40 35.93 30.75
C GLY A 466 2.91 35.92 30.36
N ARG A 467 2.55 35.33 29.22
CA ARG A 467 1.18 35.21 28.72
C ARG A 467 0.74 33.76 28.78
N THR A 468 -0.46 33.54 29.28
CA THR A 468 -1.03 32.19 29.44
C THR A 468 -1.99 31.93 28.30
N TYR A 469 -1.86 30.76 27.70
CA TYR A 469 -2.77 30.28 26.66
C TYR A 469 -3.09 28.81 26.94
N SER A 470 -4.23 28.37 26.45
CA SER A 470 -4.66 26.98 26.44
C SER A 470 -5.35 26.69 25.10
N ARG A 471 -5.45 25.40 24.75
CA ARG A 471 -6.16 24.96 23.55
C ARG A 471 -7.64 25.37 23.55
N PHE A 472 -8.25 25.40 24.73
CA PHE A 472 -9.60 25.86 25.00
C PHE A 472 -9.56 26.85 26.16
N GLU A 473 -10.03 28.08 25.94
CA GLU A 473 -10.09 29.09 26.99
C GLU A 473 -11.52 29.55 27.22
N TYR A 474 -11.96 29.46 28.46
CA TYR A 474 -13.28 29.89 28.88
C TYR A 474 -13.27 31.34 29.38
N SER A 475 -14.23 32.14 28.90
CA SER A 475 -14.53 33.49 29.37
C SER A 475 -16.01 33.63 29.66
N GLY A 476 -16.40 34.14 30.83
CA GLY A 476 -17.82 34.36 31.16
C GLY A 476 -18.16 34.04 32.61
N SER A 477 -19.45 33.85 32.88
CA SER A 477 -19.96 33.58 34.23
C SER A 477 -19.45 32.23 34.75
N SER A 478 -18.98 32.16 36.01
CA SER A 478 -18.63 30.86 36.63
C SER A 478 -19.84 29.93 36.82
N ASN A 479 -21.06 30.45 36.65
CA ASN A 479 -22.32 29.72 36.78
C ASN A 479 -23.06 29.57 35.44
N ALA A 480 -22.39 29.75 34.30
CA ALA A 480 -23.02 29.73 32.98
C ALA A 480 -23.82 28.44 32.73
N ASP A 481 -25.04 28.58 32.23
CA ASP A 481 -25.87 27.47 31.74
C ASP A 481 -25.71 27.24 30.23
N THR A 482 -25.30 28.29 29.50
CA THR A 482 -25.13 28.30 28.06
C THR A 482 -23.72 28.77 27.71
N VAL A 483 -23.01 27.98 26.91
CA VAL A 483 -21.65 28.31 26.46
C VAL A 483 -21.60 28.36 24.94
N PHE A 484 -21.11 29.48 24.40
CA PHE A 484 -20.80 29.62 22.99
C PHE A 484 -19.40 29.12 22.70
N VAL A 485 -19.21 28.31 21.67
CA VAL A 485 -17.89 27.85 21.21
C VAL A 485 -17.59 28.50 19.88
N ALA A 486 -16.39 29.06 19.71
CA ALA A 486 -16.03 29.77 18.49
C ALA A 486 -14.52 29.63 18.20
N LEU A 487 -14.18 29.77 16.92
CA LEU A 487 -12.81 29.74 16.39
C LEU A 487 -12.45 31.13 15.87
N GLY A 488 -11.21 31.56 16.06
CA GLY A 488 -10.68 32.76 15.41
C GLY A 488 -11.42 34.05 15.81
N GLN A 489 -11.60 34.97 14.86
CA GLN A 489 -12.17 36.29 15.14
C GLN A 489 -13.59 36.24 15.77
N PRO A 490 -14.54 35.39 15.32
CA PRO A 490 -15.82 35.25 16.00
C PRO A 490 -15.73 34.93 17.49
N ALA A 491 -14.65 34.27 17.92
CA ALA A 491 -14.41 34.02 19.34
C ALA A 491 -14.02 35.30 20.09
N ALA A 492 -13.15 36.13 19.50
CA ALA A 492 -12.79 37.44 20.08
C ALA A 492 -14.02 38.34 20.20
N ASP A 493 -14.79 38.47 19.13
CA ASP A 493 -15.99 39.31 19.09
C ASP A 493 -17.07 38.82 20.07
N ALA A 494 -17.23 37.50 20.21
CA ALA A 494 -18.13 36.92 21.20
C ALA A 494 -17.66 37.19 22.64
N VAL A 495 -16.36 37.11 22.91
CA VAL A 495 -15.79 37.46 24.22
C VAL A 495 -15.97 38.95 24.52
N GLU A 496 -15.75 39.83 23.55
CA GLU A 496 -15.98 41.28 23.69
C GLU A 496 -17.45 41.62 23.96
N SER A 497 -18.38 40.79 23.44
CA SER A 497 -19.82 40.93 23.67
C SER A 497 -20.28 40.51 25.08
N LEU A 498 -19.51 39.68 25.79
CA LEU A 498 -19.92 39.11 27.09
C LEU A 498 -20.31 40.15 28.15
N PRO A 499 -19.57 41.26 28.37
CA PRO A 499 -19.92 42.23 29.41
C PRO A 499 -21.29 42.89 29.20
N ALA A 500 -21.79 42.98 27.97
CA ALA A 500 -23.15 43.45 27.69
C ALA A 500 -24.19 42.40 28.11
N LEU A 501 -24.01 41.15 27.67
CA LEU A 501 -24.91 40.03 27.98
C LEU A 501 -24.98 39.75 29.49
N LEU A 502 -23.84 39.80 30.19
CA LEU A 502 -23.79 39.59 31.63
C LEU A 502 -24.50 40.70 32.42
N ARG A 503 -24.52 41.95 31.91
CA ARG A 503 -25.31 43.05 32.50
C ARG A 503 -26.82 42.85 32.33
N GLU A 504 -27.23 42.08 31.34
CA GLU A 504 -28.61 41.66 31.09
C GLU A 504 -29.00 40.39 31.89
N ASN A 505 -28.22 40.03 32.91
CA ASN A 505 -28.39 38.82 33.74
C ASN A 505 -28.33 37.49 32.96
N ALA A 506 -27.69 37.46 31.78
CA ALA A 506 -27.51 36.23 31.03
C ALA A 506 -26.51 35.29 31.75
N SER A 507 -26.87 34.01 31.91
CA SER A 507 -25.98 32.97 32.44
C SER A 507 -25.12 32.35 31.33
N VAL A 508 -24.21 33.16 30.79
CA VAL A 508 -23.49 32.84 29.54
C VAL A 508 -21.98 32.82 29.69
N GLY A 509 -21.33 31.99 28.88
CA GLY A 509 -19.89 32.03 28.63
C GLY A 509 -19.52 31.76 27.17
N VAL A 510 -18.24 31.95 26.86
CA VAL A 510 -17.62 31.70 25.55
C VAL A 510 -16.38 30.85 25.74
N VAL A 511 -16.19 29.83 24.91
CA VAL A 511 -14.96 29.06 24.78
C VAL A 511 -14.29 29.42 23.46
N SER A 512 -13.12 30.02 23.56
CA SER A 512 -12.24 30.29 22.43
C SER A 512 -11.39 29.06 22.11
N VAL A 513 -11.53 28.54 20.90
CA VAL A 513 -10.78 27.38 20.41
C VAL A 513 -9.50 27.83 19.72
N ARG A 514 -8.34 27.37 20.20
CA ARG A 514 -7.02 27.68 19.62
C ARG A 514 -6.27 26.48 19.08
N GLY A 515 -6.57 25.28 19.58
CA GLY A 515 -5.99 24.02 19.09
C GLY A 515 -7.07 23.03 18.71
N LEU A 516 -7.31 22.87 17.41
CA LEU A 516 -8.38 22.04 16.87
C LEU A 516 -7.92 20.60 16.60
N ARG A 517 -6.69 20.43 16.14
CA ARG A 517 -6.08 19.10 15.90
C ARG A 517 -4.65 19.05 16.42
N PRO A 518 -4.26 17.95 17.10
CA PRO A 518 -5.11 16.88 17.65
C PRO A 518 -6.17 17.41 18.65
N TRP A 519 -7.37 16.84 18.59
CA TRP A 519 -8.52 17.28 19.41
C TRP A 519 -8.34 16.87 20.88
N GLY A 520 -8.72 17.76 21.80
CA GLY A 520 -8.61 17.54 23.25
C GLY A 520 -9.98 17.50 23.93
N PRO A 521 -10.72 16.38 23.88
CA PRO A 521 -12.08 16.34 24.42
C PRO A 521 -12.11 16.55 25.94
N GLU A 522 -11.13 16.01 26.67
CA GLU A 522 -11.01 16.19 28.12
C GLU A 522 -10.70 17.66 28.46
N GLN A 523 -9.75 18.28 27.76
CA GLN A 523 -9.37 19.68 27.98
C GLN A 523 -10.51 20.64 27.64
N LEU A 524 -11.32 20.33 26.62
CA LEU A 524 -12.54 21.09 26.35
C LEU A 524 -13.52 20.98 27.53
N VAL A 525 -13.79 19.77 28.02
CA VAL A 525 -14.73 19.54 29.13
C VAL A 525 -14.25 20.17 30.43
N ASP A 526 -12.95 20.11 30.71
CA ASP A 526 -12.31 20.73 31.87
C ASP A 526 -12.41 22.27 31.84
N SER A 527 -12.47 22.86 30.64
CA SER A 527 -12.67 24.31 30.49
C SER A 527 -14.11 24.77 30.80
N LEU A 528 -15.10 23.86 30.81
CA LEU A 528 -16.51 24.21 30.96
C LEU A 528 -16.93 24.33 32.45
N PRO A 529 -17.71 25.37 32.83
CA PRO A 529 -18.31 25.46 34.17
C PRO A 529 -19.22 24.27 34.51
N ALA A 530 -19.41 23.96 35.80
CA ALA A 530 -20.18 22.80 36.25
C ALA A 530 -21.66 22.81 35.78
N ASN A 531 -22.25 24.00 35.62
CA ASN A 531 -23.69 24.18 35.41
C ASN A 531 -24.13 24.27 33.94
N VAL A 532 -23.21 24.02 33.00
CA VAL A 532 -23.50 24.07 31.56
C VAL A 532 -24.51 23.00 31.17
N ARG A 533 -25.59 23.44 30.52
CA ARG A 533 -26.68 22.61 29.96
C ARG A 533 -26.85 22.80 28.47
N ARG A 534 -26.29 23.86 27.89
CA ARG A 534 -26.37 24.18 26.47
C ARG A 534 -25.03 24.63 25.93
N ILE A 535 -24.61 24.06 24.81
CA ILE A 535 -23.43 24.48 24.05
C ILE A 535 -23.90 24.94 22.67
N VAL A 536 -23.41 26.10 22.21
CA VAL A 536 -23.78 26.68 20.92
C VAL A 536 -22.51 26.97 20.11
N LEU A 537 -22.32 26.29 18.99
CA LEU A 537 -21.21 26.59 18.07
C LEU A 537 -21.56 27.82 17.21
N LEU A 538 -20.73 28.85 17.26
CA LEU A 538 -20.80 29.98 16.33
C LEU A 538 -20.12 29.58 15.01
N ARG A 539 -20.92 29.39 13.96
CA ARG A 539 -20.45 28.91 12.66
C ARG A 539 -19.96 30.07 11.81
N CYS A 540 -18.70 29.99 11.36
CA CYS A 540 -18.07 31.02 10.54
C CYS A 540 -17.49 30.40 9.26
N ALA A 541 -18.37 29.89 8.40
CA ALA A 541 -18.01 29.28 7.13
C ALA A 541 -19.15 29.43 6.12
N ARG A 542 -18.82 29.65 4.84
CA ARG A 542 -19.83 29.69 3.76
C ARG A 542 -20.55 28.36 3.59
N ASP A 543 -19.82 27.26 3.73
CA ASP A 543 -20.36 25.91 3.67
C ASP A 543 -20.53 25.34 5.08
N ALA A 544 -21.78 24.97 5.38
CA ALA A 544 -22.21 24.35 6.63
C ALA A 544 -21.47 23.04 6.95
N ALA A 545 -21.09 22.27 5.92
CA ALA A 545 -20.69 20.87 6.09
C ALA A 545 -19.45 20.69 6.98
N ALA A 546 -18.43 21.52 6.80
CA ALA A 546 -17.19 21.44 7.58
C ALA A 546 -17.41 21.87 9.05
N THR A 547 -18.30 22.84 9.28
CA THR A 547 -18.61 23.34 10.62
C THR A 547 -19.58 22.42 11.37
N ASP A 548 -20.45 21.70 10.65
CA ASP A 548 -21.36 20.71 11.23
C ASP A 548 -20.62 19.44 11.70
N ALA A 549 -19.54 19.07 11.01
CA ALA A 549 -18.62 18.04 11.50
C ALA A 549 -17.99 18.47 12.83
N LEU A 550 -17.47 19.70 12.91
CA LEU A 550 -16.91 20.25 14.15
C LEU A 550 -17.96 20.34 15.28
N ALA A 551 -19.20 20.75 14.97
CA ALA A 551 -20.31 20.78 15.93
C ALA A 551 -20.59 19.39 16.51
N SER A 552 -20.56 18.36 15.66
CA SER A 552 -20.77 16.97 16.05
C SER A 552 -19.66 16.46 16.98
N GLU A 553 -18.41 16.85 16.72
CA GLU A 553 -17.26 16.50 17.57
C GLU A 553 -17.32 17.19 18.94
N ILE A 554 -17.67 18.48 18.98
CA ILE A 554 -17.89 19.23 20.23
C ILE A 554 -19.05 18.61 21.02
N ALA A 555 -20.14 18.27 20.34
CA ALA A 555 -21.30 17.64 20.96
C ALA A 555 -20.93 16.32 21.63
N LEU A 556 -20.18 15.48 20.92
CA LEU A 556 -19.74 14.19 21.42
C LEU A 556 -18.78 14.34 22.59
N ALA A 557 -17.81 15.27 22.52
CA ALA A 557 -16.89 15.54 23.62
C ALA A 557 -17.63 15.96 24.90
N ALA A 558 -18.61 16.86 24.78
CA ALA A 558 -19.42 17.31 25.91
C ALA A 558 -20.30 16.19 26.50
N LEU A 559 -20.90 15.34 25.66
CA LEU A 559 -21.72 14.21 26.09
C LEU A 559 -20.89 13.10 26.77
N VAL A 560 -19.67 12.85 26.27
CA VAL A 560 -18.77 11.82 26.83
C VAL A 560 -18.17 12.28 28.17
N GLY A 561 -17.77 13.56 28.27
CA GLY A 561 -17.16 14.08 29.50
C GLY A 561 -18.15 14.34 30.63
N ARG A 562 -19.43 14.60 30.33
CA ARG A 562 -20.49 14.82 31.34
C ARG A 562 -21.82 14.15 30.98
N PRO A 563 -21.89 12.80 30.95
CA PRO A 563 -23.07 12.06 30.51
C PRO A 563 -24.31 12.29 31.40
N ALA A 564 -24.13 12.65 32.67
CA ALA A 564 -25.23 12.91 33.60
C ALA A 564 -25.88 14.30 33.45
N ALA A 565 -25.25 15.24 32.70
CA ALA A 565 -25.68 16.64 32.66
C ALA A 565 -26.72 16.96 31.57
N GLY A 566 -26.99 16.04 30.64
CA GLY A 566 -28.00 16.24 29.59
C GLY A 566 -27.73 17.46 28.70
N ILE A 567 -26.47 17.69 28.32
CA ILE A 567 -26.04 18.88 27.56
C ILE A 567 -26.67 18.86 26.16
N SER A 568 -27.41 19.92 25.84
CA SER A 568 -27.94 20.18 24.50
C SER A 568 -26.92 20.93 23.65
N VAL A 569 -26.80 20.59 22.37
CA VAL A 569 -25.84 21.21 21.46
C VAL A 569 -26.59 21.80 20.27
N ALA A 570 -26.30 23.06 19.97
CA ALA A 570 -26.87 23.80 18.87
C ALA A 570 -25.77 24.52 18.10
N SER A 571 -26.14 25.13 16.97
CA SER A 571 -25.25 25.99 16.20
C SER A 571 -25.99 27.26 15.80
N ALA A 572 -25.25 28.35 15.63
CA ALA A 572 -25.75 29.64 15.18
C ALA A 572 -24.81 30.19 14.11
N ASP A 573 -25.37 30.63 12.98
CA ASP A 573 -24.59 31.15 11.87
C ASP A 573 -24.13 32.59 12.14
N VAL A 574 -22.84 32.83 12.01
CA VAL A 574 -22.20 34.15 12.12
C VAL A 574 -21.36 34.48 10.87
N PHE A 575 -21.49 33.69 9.80
CA PHE A 575 -20.84 34.01 8.53
C PHE A 575 -21.36 35.35 7.98
N GLY A 576 -20.44 36.22 7.55
CA GLY A 576 -20.76 37.55 7.02
C GLY A 576 -21.18 38.58 8.08
N ILE A 577 -21.04 38.29 9.38
CA ILE A 577 -21.19 39.28 10.44
C ILE A 577 -19.84 39.96 10.66
N GLU A 578 -19.78 41.26 10.41
CA GLU A 578 -18.52 42.02 10.35
C GLU A 578 -18.19 42.76 11.65
N ASP A 579 -19.10 42.81 12.63
CA ASP A 579 -18.90 43.55 13.87
C ASP A 579 -19.38 42.84 15.15
N VAL A 580 -18.82 43.29 16.27
CA VAL A 580 -19.15 42.83 17.63
C VAL A 580 -20.64 42.99 17.92
N SER A 581 -21.28 44.04 17.40
CA SER A 581 -22.71 44.30 17.60
C SER A 581 -23.60 43.22 16.97
N GLY A 582 -23.26 42.76 15.77
CA GLY A 582 -23.94 41.68 15.08
C GLY A 582 -23.77 40.35 15.81
N ILE A 583 -22.57 40.03 16.30
CA ILE A 583 -22.34 38.81 17.09
C ILE A 583 -23.10 38.87 18.42
N ALA A 584 -23.08 40.02 19.11
CA ALA A 584 -23.87 40.24 20.32
C ALA A 584 -25.38 40.09 20.08
N LYS A 585 -25.87 40.49 18.91
CA LYS A 585 -27.28 40.30 18.52
C LYS A 585 -27.60 38.82 18.31
N THR A 586 -26.79 38.09 17.55
CA THR A 586 -26.97 36.65 17.32
C THR A 586 -26.95 35.88 18.65
N MET A 587 -26.03 36.22 19.56
CA MET A 587 -25.99 35.62 20.89
C MET A 587 -27.25 35.92 21.71
N ARG A 588 -27.79 37.16 21.66
CA ARG A 588 -29.08 37.52 22.31
C ARG A 588 -30.24 36.72 21.74
N ASP A 589 -30.33 36.61 20.41
CA ASP A 589 -31.39 35.87 19.72
C ASP A 589 -31.38 34.38 20.13
N VAL A 590 -30.20 33.77 20.24
CA VAL A 590 -30.03 32.37 20.69
C VAL A 590 -30.43 32.17 22.17
N LEU A 591 -30.15 33.18 23.01
CA LEU A 591 -30.49 33.19 24.43
C LEU A 591 -31.97 33.55 24.68
N GLY A 592 -32.71 34.00 23.67
CA GLY A 592 -34.10 34.43 23.81
C GLY A 592 -34.25 35.73 24.59
N LEU A 593 -33.24 36.61 24.56
CA LEU A 593 -33.25 37.91 25.23
C LEU A 593 -33.93 38.96 24.32
N GLU A 594 -35.23 39.21 24.52
CA GLU A 594 -35.94 40.28 23.80
C GLU A 594 -35.49 41.68 24.27
N LEU A 595 -35.45 42.66 23.35
CA LEU A 595 -35.23 44.06 23.68
C LEU A 595 -36.31 44.56 24.64
N ALA A 596 -35.95 44.84 25.89
CA ALA A 596 -36.82 45.54 26.83
C ALA A 596 -37.05 46.99 26.38
N THR A 597 -38.14 47.23 25.64
CA THR A 597 -38.84 48.52 25.73
C THR A 597 -39.56 48.59 27.08
N SER A 598 -39.33 49.70 27.76
CA SER A 598 -39.79 50.05 29.11
C SER A 598 -41.16 49.54 29.55
N SER A 599 -41.21 49.14 30.83
CA SER A 599 -42.22 49.43 31.86
C SER A 599 -42.99 48.24 32.47
N GLU A 600 -42.84 48.18 33.79
CA GLU A 600 -43.75 47.64 34.84
C GLU A 600 -43.52 46.23 35.40
N GLU A 601 -43.52 46.25 36.74
CA GLU A 601 -43.21 45.22 37.72
C GLU A 601 -44.53 44.56 38.24
N PRO A 602 -44.51 43.60 39.18
CA PRO A 602 -45.04 42.24 38.96
C PRO A 602 -46.30 41.90 39.80
N SER A 603 -46.93 40.74 39.54
CA SER A 603 -47.84 40.13 40.52
C SER A 603 -47.86 38.60 40.48
N SER A 604 -47.45 38.04 41.62
CA SER A 604 -47.77 36.75 42.27
C SER A 604 -48.85 35.83 41.66
N SER A 605 -48.62 34.51 41.68
CA SER A 605 -49.02 33.59 42.77
C SER A 605 -49.08 32.11 42.32
N SER A 606 -48.57 31.20 43.18
CA SER A 606 -49.05 29.83 43.55
C SER A 606 -49.55 28.86 42.45
N SER A 607 -49.33 27.54 42.45
CA SER A 607 -48.89 26.56 43.46
C SER A 607 -48.77 25.17 42.80
N SER A 608 -47.81 24.37 43.29
CA SER A 608 -47.82 22.89 43.52
C SER A 608 -48.69 21.96 42.65
N GLU A 609 -48.07 20.89 42.15
CA GLU A 609 -48.36 19.53 42.66
C GLU A 609 -47.27 18.51 42.28
N GLU A 610 -46.98 17.63 43.23
CA GLU A 610 -46.01 16.53 43.22
C GLU A 610 -46.56 15.23 42.62
N THR A 611 -45.69 14.21 42.61
CA THR A 611 -45.90 12.74 42.55
C THR A 611 -45.73 12.11 41.15
N ASP A 612 -45.05 10.98 40.96
CA ASP A 612 -44.54 10.01 41.93
C ASP A 612 -43.37 9.20 41.36
N SER A 613 -42.57 8.70 42.29
CA SER A 613 -41.50 7.72 42.12
C SER A 613 -42.06 6.30 42.01
N ALA A 614 -41.32 5.40 41.33
CA ALA A 614 -41.26 3.99 41.74
C ALA A 614 -40.03 3.30 41.14
N LEU A 615 -39.02 3.12 41.99
CA LEU A 615 -38.05 2.03 41.90
C LEU A 615 -38.73 0.71 42.27
N VAL A 616 -38.37 -0.38 41.59
CA VAL A 616 -38.45 -1.74 42.17
C VAL A 616 -37.14 -2.48 41.91
N SER A 617 -36.71 -3.17 42.96
CA SER A 617 -35.39 -3.71 43.28
C SER A 617 -35.01 -5.01 42.58
N ALA A 618 -33.70 -5.24 42.57
CA ALA A 618 -33.00 -6.48 42.23
C ALA A 618 -33.09 -7.58 43.30
N ALA A 619 -32.86 -8.82 42.86
CA ALA A 619 -32.22 -10.00 43.50
C ALA A 619 -32.78 -11.27 42.80
N ASP A 620 -32.09 -12.37 42.49
CA ASP A 620 -30.74 -12.88 42.73
C ASP A 620 -30.56 -14.08 41.78
N ALA A 621 -29.35 -14.33 41.29
CA ALA A 621 -28.89 -15.69 40.94
C ALA A 621 -27.35 -15.70 40.82
N ALA A 622 -26.69 -16.06 41.91
CA ALA A 622 -25.27 -16.35 41.94
C ALA A 622 -25.02 -17.77 41.41
N SER A 623 -24.45 -17.85 40.21
CA SER A 623 -23.52 -18.92 39.84
C SER A 623 -22.20 -18.24 39.49
N VAL A 624 -21.08 -18.82 39.92
CA VAL A 624 -19.74 -18.28 39.65
C VAL A 624 -19.45 -18.50 38.17
N SER A 625 -19.98 -17.63 37.32
CA SER A 625 -19.64 -17.56 35.89
C SER A 625 -18.47 -16.61 35.76
N VAL A 626 -17.35 -17.09 35.23
CA VAL A 626 -16.27 -16.20 34.77
C VAL A 626 -16.89 -15.33 33.68
N ALA A 627 -17.11 -14.05 33.96
CA ALA A 627 -17.67 -13.11 32.99
C ALA A 627 -16.79 -13.13 31.73
N PRO A 628 -17.40 -13.20 30.53
CA PRO A 628 -16.64 -13.23 29.28
C PRO A 628 -15.82 -11.93 29.16
N THR A 629 -14.58 -12.06 28.66
CA THR A 629 -13.75 -10.86 28.40
C THR A 629 -14.22 -10.08 27.18
N ALA A 630 -15.02 -10.73 26.33
CA ALA A 630 -15.65 -10.15 25.17
C ALA A 630 -16.97 -9.44 25.52
N THR A 631 -17.21 -8.28 24.91
CA THR A 631 -18.46 -7.50 25.04
C THR A 631 -19.05 -7.16 23.68
N VAL A 632 -20.37 -6.92 23.62
CA VAL A 632 -21.03 -6.45 22.40
C VAL A 632 -20.72 -4.96 22.23
N ALA A 633 -20.33 -4.57 21.01
CA ALA A 633 -20.09 -3.18 20.64
C ALA A 633 -21.21 -2.68 19.73
N THR A 634 -21.40 -1.36 19.67
CA THR A 634 -22.32 -0.74 18.72
C THR A 634 -21.57 -0.12 17.55
N VAL A 635 -22.26 0.09 16.43
CA VAL A 635 -21.72 0.85 15.29
C VAL A 635 -21.29 2.26 15.74
N LEU A 636 -22.02 2.85 16.70
CA LEU A 636 -21.67 4.12 17.30
C LEU A 636 -20.34 4.07 18.05
N ASP A 637 -20.03 2.98 18.77
CA ASP A 637 -18.75 2.84 19.48
C ASP A 637 -17.57 2.68 18.52
N ILE A 638 -17.77 1.98 17.40
CA ILE A 638 -16.76 1.92 16.33
C ILE A 638 -16.57 3.28 15.66
N ALA A 639 -17.67 3.99 15.37
CA ALA A 639 -17.61 5.32 14.78
C ALA A 639 -16.84 6.30 15.69
N LYS A 640 -17.03 6.23 17.02
CA LYS A 640 -16.22 6.99 18.00
C LYS A 640 -14.74 6.63 17.90
N GLN A 641 -14.41 5.34 17.87
CA GLN A 641 -13.01 4.89 17.78
C GLN A 641 -12.35 5.35 16.48
N LEU A 642 -13.04 5.23 15.33
CA LEU A 642 -12.52 5.63 14.03
C LEU A 642 -12.45 7.15 13.84
N ALA A 643 -13.36 7.92 14.44
CA ALA A 643 -13.37 9.38 14.35
C ALA A 643 -12.32 10.02 15.26
N PHE A 644 -11.92 9.35 16.36
CA PHE A 644 -10.92 9.84 17.30
C PHE A 644 -9.86 8.76 17.61
N PRO A 645 -9.09 8.31 16.60
CA PRO A 645 -8.17 7.20 16.76
C PRO A 645 -7.09 7.48 17.82
N GLU A 646 -6.69 8.74 17.99
CA GLU A 646 -5.73 9.18 19.00
C GLU A 646 -6.29 9.10 20.42
N ALA A 647 -7.57 9.44 20.63
CA ALA A 647 -8.21 9.45 21.95
C ALA A 647 -8.48 8.03 22.47
N PHE A 648 -8.73 7.09 21.57
CA PHE A 648 -9.00 5.69 21.92
C PHE A 648 -7.79 4.77 21.68
N ALA A 649 -6.64 5.32 21.30
CA ALA A 649 -5.46 4.57 20.86
C ALA A 649 -5.81 3.45 19.85
N THR A 650 -6.74 3.74 18.94
CA THR A 650 -7.23 2.76 17.97
C THR A 650 -6.51 2.90 16.64
N GLY A 651 -6.25 1.76 16.01
CA GLY A 651 -5.64 1.70 14.69
C GLY A 651 -6.27 0.59 13.86
N LEU A 652 -6.29 0.79 12.54
CA LEU A 652 -6.70 -0.26 11.60
C LEU A 652 -5.51 -1.16 11.33
N SER A 653 -5.55 -2.39 11.84
CA SER A 653 -4.59 -3.42 11.48
C SER A 653 -5.31 -4.75 11.28
N ALA A 654 -4.90 -5.47 10.23
CA ALA A 654 -5.44 -6.80 9.94
C ALA A 654 -5.12 -7.79 11.08
N ARG A 655 -3.90 -7.70 11.64
CA ARG A 655 -3.38 -8.49 12.76
C ARG A 655 -2.45 -7.63 13.64
N PRO A 656 -2.98 -6.96 14.67
CA PRO A 656 -2.18 -6.16 15.62
C PRO A 656 -1.20 -7.04 16.42
N GLY A 657 -0.01 -6.53 16.75
CA GLY A 657 0.96 -7.21 17.62
C GLY A 657 1.90 -8.22 16.94
N GLU A 658 1.66 -8.57 15.68
CA GLU A 658 2.53 -9.47 14.90
C GLU A 658 3.22 -8.71 13.75
N HIS A 659 4.53 -8.95 13.54
CA HIS A 659 5.27 -8.40 12.41
C HIS A 659 4.84 -9.10 11.11
N THR A 660 3.84 -8.54 10.45
CA THR A 660 3.20 -9.11 9.26
C THR A 660 3.27 -8.17 8.07
N PHE A 661 3.15 -8.74 6.88
CA PHE A 661 3.17 -8.04 5.61
C PHE A 661 1.95 -8.41 4.78
N ALA A 662 1.36 -7.43 4.09
CA ALA A 662 0.32 -7.68 3.09
C ALA A 662 0.97 -7.79 1.71
N VAL A 663 0.97 -8.99 1.15
CA VAL A 663 1.53 -9.28 -0.19
C VAL A 663 0.41 -9.64 -1.15
N ARG A 664 0.65 -9.49 -2.46
CA ARG A 664 -0.37 -9.80 -3.49
C ARG A 664 0.03 -11.02 -4.29
N VAL A 665 -0.93 -11.85 -4.68
CA VAL A 665 -0.67 -12.99 -5.58
C VAL A 665 -0.28 -12.45 -6.96
N ALA A 666 0.94 -12.71 -7.39
CA ALA A 666 1.41 -12.36 -8.73
C ALA A 666 0.96 -13.41 -9.75
N THR A 667 1.23 -14.69 -9.45
CA THR A 667 0.79 -15.80 -10.30
C THR A 667 0.56 -17.06 -9.47
N LYS A 668 -0.32 -17.91 -9.98
CA LYS A 668 -0.57 -19.24 -9.44
C LYS A 668 -0.87 -20.21 -10.56
N TYR A 669 -0.25 -21.38 -10.54
CA TYR A 669 -0.58 -22.45 -11.48
C TYR A 669 -0.36 -23.82 -10.88
N ARG A 670 -1.21 -24.76 -11.30
CA ARG A 670 -1.08 -26.17 -10.93
C ARG A 670 0.11 -26.80 -11.65
N MET A 671 0.92 -27.54 -10.91
CA MET A 671 2.12 -28.24 -11.38
C MET A 671 1.85 -29.70 -11.77
N THR A 672 0.77 -30.30 -11.25
CA THR A 672 0.34 -31.66 -11.60
C THR A 672 -0.74 -31.62 -12.68
N PRO A 673 -0.90 -32.67 -13.50
CA PRO A 673 -2.02 -32.75 -14.44
C PRO A 673 -3.37 -32.61 -13.74
N GLU A 674 -4.37 -32.02 -14.41
CA GLU A 674 -5.73 -31.88 -13.87
C GLU A 674 -6.40 -33.23 -13.59
N THR A 675 -6.05 -34.25 -14.38
CA THR A 675 -6.51 -35.64 -14.22
C THR A 675 -5.91 -36.35 -13.00
N TYR A 676 -4.93 -35.75 -12.34
CA TYR A 676 -4.29 -36.32 -11.18
C TYR A 676 -5.04 -35.98 -9.89
N ASP A 677 -5.10 -36.92 -8.95
CA ASP A 677 -5.84 -36.78 -7.69
C ASP A 677 -5.24 -35.69 -6.79
N ARG A 678 -3.92 -35.53 -6.80
CA ARG A 678 -3.23 -34.53 -5.96
C ARG A 678 -2.97 -33.25 -6.74
N ASN A 679 -3.53 -32.16 -6.22
CA ASN A 679 -3.23 -30.81 -6.69
C ASN A 679 -1.97 -30.29 -5.97
N ILE A 680 -0.85 -30.23 -6.68
CA ILE A 680 0.34 -29.49 -6.23
C ILE A 680 0.46 -28.27 -7.14
N PHE A 681 0.62 -27.09 -6.56
CA PHE A 681 0.65 -25.83 -7.29
C PHE A 681 1.81 -24.95 -6.84
N HIS A 682 2.25 -24.14 -7.79
CA HIS A 682 3.18 -23.04 -7.57
C HIS A 682 2.38 -21.76 -7.36
N ILE A 683 2.80 -20.93 -6.41
CA ILE A 683 2.23 -19.60 -6.19
C ILE A 683 3.36 -18.62 -5.90
N GLU A 684 3.27 -17.44 -6.49
CA GLU A 684 4.21 -16.33 -6.32
C GLU A 684 3.47 -15.14 -5.72
N PHE A 685 4.11 -14.48 -4.76
CA PHE A 685 3.61 -13.26 -4.16
C PHE A 685 4.53 -12.10 -4.50
N ASP A 686 3.94 -11.01 -4.98
CA ASP A 686 4.58 -9.72 -5.16
C ASP A 686 4.80 -9.06 -3.80
N THR A 687 6.04 -8.69 -3.52
CA THR A 687 6.47 -8.03 -2.28
C THR A 687 6.89 -6.57 -2.52
N HIS A 688 6.74 -6.02 -3.74
CA HIS A 688 7.02 -4.61 -4.00
C HIS A 688 6.11 -3.70 -3.17
N GLY A 689 6.68 -2.62 -2.65
CA GLY A 689 5.97 -1.71 -1.74
C GLY A 689 5.78 -2.27 -0.32
N THR A 690 6.41 -3.40 0.00
CA THR A 690 6.51 -3.93 1.36
C THR A 690 7.96 -3.98 1.80
N ASP A 691 8.20 -3.94 3.12
CA ASP A 691 9.52 -4.15 3.70
C ASP A 691 9.86 -5.64 3.91
N LEU A 692 9.16 -6.55 3.22
CA LEU A 692 9.38 -7.98 3.34
C LEU A 692 10.72 -8.36 2.72
N THR A 693 11.66 -8.73 3.59
CA THR A 693 12.91 -9.39 3.22
C THR A 693 12.93 -10.81 3.73
N TYR A 694 13.56 -11.72 2.98
CA TYR A 694 13.75 -13.10 3.40
C TYR A 694 15.10 -13.63 2.92
N GLU A 695 15.62 -14.63 3.63
CA GLU A 695 16.85 -15.31 3.26
C GLU A 695 16.59 -16.73 2.76
N ILE A 696 17.61 -17.30 2.13
CA ILE A 696 17.60 -18.71 1.73
C ILE A 696 17.29 -19.59 2.94
N GLY A 697 16.36 -20.54 2.76
CA GLY A 697 15.93 -21.46 3.80
C GLY A 697 14.72 -21.02 4.59
N ASP A 698 14.41 -19.72 4.63
CA ASP A 698 13.32 -19.21 5.47
C ASP A 698 11.96 -19.77 5.04
N ALA A 699 11.01 -19.74 5.98
CA ALA A 699 9.64 -20.15 5.74
C ALA A 699 8.71 -18.93 5.75
N LEU A 700 7.74 -18.93 4.83
CA LEU A 700 6.67 -17.95 4.80
C LEU A 700 5.49 -18.45 5.64
N GLY A 701 5.19 -17.75 6.72
CA GLY A 701 3.98 -17.94 7.53
C GLY A 701 2.79 -17.32 6.83
N VAL A 702 1.89 -18.14 6.28
CA VAL A 702 0.66 -17.66 5.63
C VAL A 702 -0.49 -17.69 6.62
N TYR A 703 -1.17 -16.56 6.77
CA TYR A 703 -2.36 -16.43 7.60
C TYR A 703 -3.62 -16.74 6.78
N GLY A 704 -3.95 -18.03 6.69
CA GLY A 704 -5.20 -18.47 6.07
C GLY A 704 -6.44 -18.05 6.88
N CYS A 705 -7.60 -18.10 6.24
CA CYS A 705 -8.90 -17.87 6.89
C CYS A 705 -9.82 -19.09 6.77
N ASN A 706 -10.82 -19.16 7.64
CA ASN A 706 -11.91 -20.13 7.48
C ASN A 706 -12.71 -19.82 6.21
N ASP A 707 -13.40 -20.82 5.68
CA ASP A 707 -14.26 -20.64 4.52
C ASP A 707 -15.45 -19.75 4.86
N SER A 708 -15.72 -18.72 4.06
CA SER A 708 -16.85 -17.84 4.30
C SER A 708 -18.21 -18.56 4.20
N ALA A 709 -18.33 -19.56 3.31
CA ALA A 709 -19.57 -20.31 3.18
C ALA A 709 -19.78 -21.27 4.37
N GLN A 710 -18.71 -21.95 4.83
CA GLN A 710 -18.81 -22.77 6.05
C GLN A 710 -19.06 -21.94 7.32
N VAL A 711 -18.50 -20.71 7.41
CA VAL A 711 -18.79 -19.80 8.51
C VAL A 711 -20.25 -19.34 8.47
N ALA A 712 -20.78 -19.00 7.29
CA ALA A 712 -22.19 -18.63 7.14
C ALA A 712 -23.12 -19.78 7.55
N GLU A 713 -22.86 -21.00 7.08
CA GLU A 713 -23.59 -22.21 7.47
C GLU A 713 -23.54 -22.45 8.98
N PHE A 714 -22.37 -22.26 9.61
CA PHE A 714 -22.24 -22.38 11.06
C PHE A 714 -23.04 -21.31 11.81
N CYS A 715 -23.03 -20.05 11.36
CA CYS A 715 -23.84 -18.99 11.97
C CYS A 715 -25.34 -19.32 11.92
N GLU A 716 -25.83 -19.86 10.79
CA GLU A 716 -27.22 -20.29 10.65
C GLU A 716 -27.56 -21.44 11.59
N LEU A 717 -26.72 -22.49 11.63
CA LEU A 717 -26.97 -23.68 12.46
C LEU A 717 -26.83 -23.39 13.96
N TYR A 718 -25.95 -22.47 14.35
CA TYR A 718 -25.70 -22.11 15.74
C TYR A 718 -26.52 -20.89 16.21
N ASP A 719 -27.33 -20.28 15.34
CA ASP A 719 -28.20 -19.12 15.58
C ASP A 719 -27.42 -17.87 16.04
N LEU A 720 -26.47 -17.45 15.21
CA LEU A 720 -25.64 -16.26 15.43
C LEU A 720 -25.97 -15.17 14.42
N ASP A 721 -26.10 -13.93 14.88
CA ASP A 721 -26.12 -12.77 14.00
C ASP A 721 -24.69 -12.51 13.47
N PRO A 722 -24.44 -12.71 12.16
CA PRO A 722 -23.11 -12.57 11.58
C PRO A 722 -22.58 -11.13 11.61
N ASP A 723 -23.45 -10.13 11.72
CA ASP A 723 -23.11 -8.71 11.63
C ASP A 723 -23.03 -8.05 13.01
N GLN A 724 -23.40 -8.77 14.09
CA GLN A 724 -23.21 -8.32 15.46
C GLN A 724 -21.73 -8.02 15.73
N LEU A 725 -21.47 -6.84 16.29
CA LEU A 725 -20.13 -6.36 16.59
C LEU A 725 -19.71 -6.79 18.00
N VAL A 726 -18.51 -7.36 18.12
CA VAL A 726 -17.98 -7.89 19.36
C VAL A 726 -16.56 -7.37 19.57
N THR A 727 -16.33 -6.81 20.75
CA THR A 727 -15.03 -6.32 21.21
C THR A 727 -14.43 -7.33 22.18
N ALA A 728 -13.20 -7.80 21.92
CA ALA A 728 -12.49 -8.72 22.82
C ALA A 728 -10.98 -8.51 22.75
N ALA A 729 -10.29 -8.74 23.87
CA ALA A 729 -8.83 -8.74 23.90
C ALA A 729 -8.30 -10.14 23.59
N ARG A 730 -7.34 -10.24 22.65
CA ARG A 730 -6.62 -11.48 22.35
C ARG A 730 -5.18 -11.15 21.98
N ASP A 731 -4.24 -11.80 22.66
CA ASP A 731 -2.78 -11.67 22.43
C ASP A 731 -2.13 -10.35 22.91
N GLY A 732 -2.67 -9.76 23.98
CA GLY A 732 -2.14 -8.58 24.67
C GLY A 732 -3.25 -7.81 25.38
N GLU A 733 -2.93 -6.72 26.06
CA GLU A 733 -3.93 -5.82 26.69
C GLU A 733 -4.84 -5.09 25.67
N GLN A 734 -4.62 -5.29 24.36
CA GLN A 734 -5.35 -4.56 23.32
C GLN A 734 -6.66 -5.24 22.93
N HIS A 735 -7.74 -4.45 22.93
CA HIS A 735 -9.08 -4.88 22.54
C HIS A 735 -9.29 -4.73 21.03
N HIS A 736 -9.97 -5.69 20.42
CA HIS A 736 -10.31 -5.69 18.99
C HIS A 736 -11.81 -5.78 18.79
N THR A 737 -12.36 -4.87 17.97
CA THR A 737 -13.78 -4.91 17.59
C THR A 737 -13.93 -5.48 16.19
N ARG A 738 -14.71 -6.55 16.04
CA ARG A 738 -15.01 -7.20 14.76
C ARG A 738 -16.44 -7.72 14.75
N SER A 739 -17.03 -7.90 13.57
CA SER A 739 -18.28 -8.64 13.47
C SER A 739 -18.08 -10.11 13.84
N VAL A 740 -19.13 -10.80 14.30
CA VAL A 740 -19.14 -12.25 14.55
C VAL A 740 -18.57 -13.01 13.36
N ARG A 741 -19.00 -12.65 12.14
CA ARG A 741 -18.48 -13.23 10.89
C ARG A 741 -16.97 -13.05 10.75
N ALA A 742 -16.46 -11.84 11.00
CA ALA A 742 -15.04 -11.55 10.88
C ALA A 742 -14.20 -12.27 11.95
N TRP A 743 -14.71 -12.40 13.18
CA TRP A 743 -14.10 -13.21 14.23
C TRP A 743 -13.99 -14.68 13.81
N LEU A 744 -15.08 -15.29 13.36
CA LEU A 744 -15.11 -16.69 12.93
C LEU A 744 -14.30 -16.93 11.65
N THR A 745 -14.18 -15.93 10.78
CA THR A 745 -13.44 -16.07 9.51
C THR A 745 -11.94 -15.90 9.70
N HIS A 746 -11.51 -14.88 10.45
CA HIS A 746 -10.10 -14.42 10.45
C HIS A 746 -9.36 -14.66 11.76
N ALA A 747 -10.07 -14.83 12.89
CA ALA A 747 -9.45 -14.82 14.21
C ALA A 747 -9.58 -16.17 14.94
N LEU A 748 -10.73 -16.84 14.89
CA LEU A 748 -10.99 -18.09 15.62
C LEU A 748 -10.74 -19.31 14.74
N ASP A 749 -10.01 -20.31 15.23
CA ASP A 749 -9.75 -21.58 14.55
C ASP A 749 -10.96 -22.54 14.66
N LEU A 750 -12.13 -22.07 14.19
CA LEU A 750 -13.42 -22.75 14.29
C LEU A 750 -13.40 -24.16 13.67
N PHE A 751 -12.71 -24.32 12.55
CA PHE A 751 -12.57 -25.62 11.87
C PHE A 751 -11.25 -26.33 12.22
N GLY A 752 -10.57 -25.88 13.27
CA GLY A 752 -9.40 -26.51 13.84
C GLY A 752 -9.73 -27.59 14.86
N ARG A 753 -8.69 -28.15 15.48
CA ARG A 753 -8.78 -29.28 16.41
C ARG A 753 -9.07 -28.80 17.85
N PRO A 754 -10.18 -29.21 18.48
CA PRO A 754 -10.45 -28.88 19.88
C PRO A 754 -9.45 -29.54 20.84
N SER A 755 -9.03 -28.78 21.86
CA SER A 755 -8.20 -29.27 22.96
C SER A 755 -9.04 -30.01 24.01
N LYS A 756 -8.42 -30.87 24.84
CA LYS A 756 -9.14 -31.47 25.98
C LYS A 756 -9.76 -30.42 26.92
N GLY A 757 -9.11 -29.27 27.07
CA GLY A 757 -9.65 -28.15 27.87
C GLY A 757 -10.95 -27.59 27.29
N PHE A 758 -11.09 -27.57 25.96
CA PHE A 758 -12.34 -27.16 25.31
C PHE A 758 -13.49 -28.14 25.60
N TYR A 759 -13.24 -29.45 25.55
CA TYR A 759 -14.26 -30.46 25.91
C TYR A 759 -14.75 -30.29 27.36
N ALA A 760 -13.82 -30.04 28.30
CA ALA A 760 -14.17 -29.80 29.69
C ALA A 760 -14.99 -28.52 29.87
N ALA A 761 -14.55 -27.41 29.27
CA ALA A 761 -15.27 -26.14 29.35
C ALA A 761 -16.66 -26.19 28.67
N LEU A 762 -16.80 -27.00 27.62
CA LEU A 762 -18.07 -27.21 26.95
C LEU A 762 -19.05 -27.99 27.85
N ALA A 763 -18.56 -28.97 28.61
CA ALA A 763 -19.38 -29.72 29.56
C ALA A 763 -20.03 -28.83 30.64
N ASP A 764 -19.34 -27.77 31.06
CA ASP A 764 -19.87 -26.81 32.04
C ASP A 764 -21.00 -25.92 31.48
N CYS A 765 -21.14 -25.89 30.15
CA CYS A 765 -22.19 -25.14 29.46
C CYS A 765 -23.38 -26.02 29.04
N ALA A 766 -23.33 -27.33 29.31
CA ALA A 766 -24.37 -28.29 28.92
C ALA A 766 -25.57 -28.22 29.86
N THR A 767 -26.78 -28.08 29.28
CA THR A 767 -28.03 -28.18 30.04
C THR A 767 -28.53 -29.62 30.19
N ASP A 768 -28.11 -30.53 29.32
CA ASP A 768 -28.36 -31.97 29.46
C ASP A 768 -27.19 -32.64 30.19
N GLU A 769 -27.48 -33.23 31.35
CA GLU A 769 -26.47 -33.90 32.17
C GLU A 769 -25.84 -35.11 31.45
N ALA A 770 -26.57 -35.80 30.58
CA ALA A 770 -26.01 -36.92 29.83
C ALA A 770 -24.93 -36.47 28.83
N GLU A 771 -25.17 -35.32 28.16
CA GLU A 771 -24.17 -34.68 27.31
C GLU A 771 -22.98 -34.17 28.13
N ALA A 772 -23.23 -33.54 29.29
CA ALA A 772 -22.20 -33.07 30.21
C ALA A 772 -21.29 -34.21 30.69
N GLU A 773 -21.88 -35.32 31.15
CA GLU A 773 -21.15 -36.52 31.56
C GLU A 773 -20.32 -37.10 30.43
N LYS A 774 -20.87 -37.18 29.20
CA LYS A 774 -20.13 -37.67 28.04
C LYS A 774 -18.93 -36.78 27.71
N LEU A 775 -19.10 -35.46 27.71
CA LEU A 775 -18.02 -34.50 27.48
C LEU A 775 -16.93 -34.60 28.55
N ARG A 776 -17.29 -34.72 29.83
CA ARG A 776 -16.33 -34.93 30.93
C ARG A 776 -15.60 -36.26 30.78
N TRP A 777 -16.31 -37.34 30.48
CA TRP A 777 -15.74 -38.68 30.28
C TRP A 777 -14.70 -38.71 29.15
N LEU A 778 -14.93 -37.99 28.05
CA LEU A 778 -13.97 -37.90 26.93
C LEU A 778 -12.61 -37.30 27.34
N THR A 779 -12.55 -36.58 28.46
CA THR A 779 -11.30 -36.00 28.96
C THR A 779 -10.49 -36.94 29.85
N THR A 780 -11.10 -38.01 30.37
CA THR A 780 -10.49 -38.96 31.33
C THR A 780 -9.58 -39.99 30.64
N SER A 781 -8.98 -40.89 31.45
CA SER A 781 -8.20 -42.03 30.95
C SER A 781 -9.06 -43.05 30.21
N GLU A 782 -10.29 -43.27 30.68
CA GLU A 782 -11.24 -44.24 30.13
C GLU A 782 -11.75 -43.78 28.76
N GLY A 783 -11.96 -42.47 28.57
CA GLY A 783 -12.34 -41.87 27.30
C GLY A 783 -11.18 -41.62 26.31
N ALA A 784 -9.94 -41.92 26.70
CA ALA A 784 -8.75 -41.57 25.90
C ALA A 784 -8.72 -42.24 24.52
N VAL A 785 -9.31 -43.44 24.38
CA VAL A 785 -9.40 -44.13 23.08
C VAL A 785 -10.31 -43.35 22.14
N GLU A 786 -11.55 -43.07 22.56
CA GLU A 786 -12.51 -42.34 21.73
C GLU A 786 -12.03 -40.92 21.43
N PHE A 787 -11.37 -40.25 22.38
CA PHE A 787 -10.75 -38.95 22.12
C PHE A 787 -9.69 -39.03 21.02
N ARG A 788 -8.83 -40.07 21.01
CA ARG A 788 -7.86 -40.27 19.93
C ARG A 788 -8.52 -40.55 18.59
N ASP A 789 -9.60 -41.33 18.58
CA ASP A 789 -10.35 -41.62 17.35
C ASP A 789 -11.00 -40.34 16.79
N ARG A 790 -11.60 -39.51 17.66
CA ARG A 790 -12.12 -38.18 17.28
C ARG A 790 -11.05 -37.26 16.71
N VAL A 791 -9.83 -37.31 17.27
CA VAL A 791 -8.69 -36.57 16.74
C VAL A 791 -8.26 -37.10 15.36
N ALA A 792 -8.23 -38.42 15.17
CA ALA A 792 -7.91 -39.05 13.90
C ALA A 792 -8.97 -38.73 12.83
N ASP A 793 -10.24 -38.66 13.23
CA ASP A 793 -11.37 -38.23 12.39
C ASP A 793 -11.46 -36.72 12.18
N THR A 794 -10.52 -35.95 12.72
CA THR A 794 -10.42 -34.51 12.54
C THR A 794 -11.72 -33.78 12.92
N ILE A 795 -12.32 -34.19 14.04
CA ILE A 795 -13.46 -33.48 14.64
C ILE A 795 -13.03 -32.05 15.00
N THR A 796 -13.82 -31.08 14.55
CA THR A 796 -13.54 -29.64 14.71
C THR A 796 -14.30 -29.01 15.88
N TYR A 797 -14.01 -27.74 16.22
CA TYR A 797 -14.81 -27.01 17.21
C TYR A 797 -16.27 -26.88 16.75
N ALA A 798 -16.50 -26.53 15.48
CA ALA A 798 -17.85 -26.49 14.91
C ALA A 798 -18.56 -27.85 14.98
N ASP A 799 -17.88 -28.96 14.63
CA ASP A 799 -18.48 -30.30 14.74
C ASP A 799 -18.91 -30.60 16.18
N LEU A 800 -18.08 -30.27 17.16
CA LEU A 800 -18.37 -30.56 18.57
C LEU A 800 -19.53 -29.72 19.10
N LEU A 801 -19.57 -28.43 18.75
CA LEU A 801 -20.66 -27.52 19.14
C LEU A 801 -22.01 -27.91 18.53
N LEU A 802 -22.01 -28.48 17.33
CA LEU A 802 -23.23 -28.98 16.67
C LEU A 802 -23.62 -30.39 17.13
N GLU A 803 -22.66 -31.21 17.57
CA GLU A 803 -22.91 -32.56 18.10
C GLU A 803 -23.57 -32.53 19.48
N PHE A 804 -23.13 -31.64 20.37
CA PHE A 804 -23.63 -31.50 21.74
C PHE A 804 -24.53 -30.26 21.87
N GLY A 805 -25.77 -30.39 21.38
CA GLY A 805 -26.68 -29.25 21.21
C GLY A 805 -27.13 -28.60 22.52
N SER A 806 -27.05 -29.30 23.66
CA SER A 806 -27.35 -28.72 24.97
C SER A 806 -26.20 -27.88 25.54
N ALA A 807 -24.97 -28.12 25.06
CA ALA A 807 -23.76 -27.42 25.46
C ALA A 807 -23.55 -26.19 24.58
N ARG A 808 -24.32 -25.13 24.84
CA ARG A 808 -24.46 -23.99 23.93
C ARG A 808 -23.93 -22.68 24.52
N PRO A 809 -22.60 -22.49 24.66
CA PRO A 809 -22.03 -21.23 25.11
C PRO A 809 -22.38 -20.07 24.16
N SER A 810 -22.52 -18.87 24.74
CA SER A 810 -22.71 -17.63 23.97
C SER A 810 -21.50 -17.33 23.09
N PHE A 811 -21.69 -16.53 22.04
CA PHE A 811 -20.59 -16.14 21.16
C PHE A 811 -19.44 -15.44 21.92
N LEU A 812 -19.77 -14.57 22.87
CA LEU A 812 -18.77 -13.90 23.74
C LEU A 812 -17.89 -14.92 24.46
N ARG A 813 -18.49 -16.03 24.91
CA ARG A 813 -17.75 -17.11 25.55
C ARG A 813 -16.94 -17.93 24.54
N LEU A 814 -17.44 -18.14 23.33
CA LEU A 814 -16.70 -18.82 22.26
C LEU A 814 -15.42 -18.08 21.86
N VAL A 815 -15.44 -16.74 21.90
CA VAL A 815 -14.23 -15.91 21.68
C VAL A 815 -13.15 -16.21 22.71
N ASP A 816 -13.48 -16.59 23.94
CA ASP A 816 -12.49 -17.01 24.94
C ASP A 816 -12.03 -18.48 24.73
N LEU A 817 -12.95 -19.36 24.32
CA LEU A 817 -12.74 -20.81 24.33
C LEU A 817 -12.04 -21.38 23.07
N ILE A 818 -12.29 -20.81 21.89
CA ILE A 818 -11.78 -21.37 20.61
C ILE A 818 -10.40 -20.79 20.29
N ALA A 819 -9.36 -21.60 20.11
CA ALA A 819 -7.99 -21.12 19.86
C ALA A 819 -7.89 -20.14 18.65
N PRO A 820 -6.93 -19.20 18.63
CA PRO A 820 -6.76 -18.30 17.50
C PRO A 820 -6.15 -19.00 16.26
N ILE A 821 -6.46 -18.48 15.06
CA ILE A 821 -5.86 -18.96 13.81
C ILE A 821 -4.37 -18.60 13.77
N LYS A 822 -3.52 -19.64 13.80
CA LYS A 822 -2.06 -19.51 13.69
C LYS A 822 -1.59 -19.51 12.22
N PRO A 823 -0.47 -18.84 11.90
CA PRO A 823 0.09 -18.89 10.55
C PRO A 823 0.55 -20.32 10.21
N ARG A 824 0.37 -20.69 8.94
CA ARG A 824 0.90 -21.95 8.40
C ARG A 824 2.19 -21.67 7.65
N HIS A 825 3.28 -22.27 8.11
CA HIS A 825 4.59 -22.08 7.51
C HIS A 825 4.77 -22.96 6.28
N TYR A 826 5.30 -22.37 5.21
CA TYR A 826 5.69 -23.03 3.98
C TYR A 826 7.14 -22.66 3.67
N SER A 827 7.99 -23.64 3.40
CA SER A 827 9.38 -23.38 2.99
C SER A 827 9.38 -22.58 1.68
N ILE A 828 10.14 -21.49 1.63
CA ILE A 828 10.19 -20.61 0.46
C ILE A 828 10.90 -21.33 -0.69
N ALA A 829 10.32 -21.22 -1.90
CA ALA A 829 10.73 -21.92 -3.11
C ALA A 829 11.55 -21.06 -4.10
N SER A 830 11.94 -19.84 -3.71
CA SER A 830 12.70 -18.89 -4.52
C SER A 830 13.91 -18.31 -3.78
N SER A 831 14.96 -17.95 -4.52
CA SER A 831 16.02 -17.06 -4.01
C SER A 831 15.61 -15.59 -4.18
N ALA A 832 15.74 -14.79 -3.11
CA ALA A 832 15.50 -13.34 -3.17
C ALA A 832 16.48 -12.62 -4.12
N LYS A 833 17.66 -13.20 -4.37
CA LYS A 833 18.65 -12.66 -5.32
C LYS A 833 18.30 -12.99 -6.77
N MET A 834 17.61 -14.10 -7.00
CA MET A 834 17.13 -14.49 -8.33
C MET A 834 15.82 -13.77 -8.67
N HIS A 835 14.93 -13.61 -7.68
CA HIS A 835 13.60 -13.02 -7.82
C HIS A 835 13.40 -11.86 -6.83
N PRO A 836 14.08 -10.71 -7.04
CA PRO A 836 13.91 -9.55 -6.17
C PRO A 836 12.45 -9.07 -6.21
N GLY A 837 11.87 -8.80 -5.04
CA GLY A 837 10.48 -8.36 -4.92
C GLY A 837 9.43 -9.46 -5.13
N SER A 838 9.82 -10.74 -5.10
CA SER A 838 8.89 -11.87 -5.22
C SER A 838 9.25 -13.01 -4.27
N VAL A 839 8.23 -13.62 -3.65
CA VAL A 839 8.38 -14.82 -2.81
C VAL A 839 7.50 -15.96 -3.31
N HIS A 840 8.09 -17.13 -3.51
CA HIS A 840 7.44 -18.25 -4.20
C HIS A 840 7.20 -19.39 -3.21
N LEU A 841 6.08 -20.11 -3.34
CA LEU A 841 5.77 -21.32 -2.58
C LEU A 841 5.46 -22.50 -3.51
N CYS A 842 5.76 -23.70 -3.03
CA CYS A 842 5.33 -24.96 -3.63
C CYS A 842 4.37 -25.68 -2.66
N VAL A 843 3.09 -25.70 -2.98
CA VAL A 843 2.04 -26.12 -2.03
C VAL A 843 1.29 -27.32 -2.57
N VAL A 844 0.98 -28.28 -1.69
CA VAL A 844 0.05 -29.38 -1.99
C VAL A 844 -1.29 -29.08 -1.33
N ALA A 845 -2.37 -29.10 -2.12
CA ALA A 845 -3.72 -29.05 -1.57
C ALA A 845 -3.98 -30.34 -0.77
N VAL A 846 -4.43 -30.18 0.47
CA VAL A 846 -4.70 -31.31 1.37
C VAL A 846 -6.19 -31.56 1.42
N GLU A 847 -6.61 -32.74 0.96
CA GLU A 847 -7.97 -33.24 1.06
C GLU A 847 -7.96 -34.71 1.49
N TRP A 848 -8.92 -35.10 2.35
CA TRP A 848 -9.11 -36.47 2.79
C TRP A 848 -10.59 -36.75 3.08
N ARG A 849 -10.90 -38.00 3.42
CA ARG A 849 -12.20 -38.39 3.99
C ARG A 849 -12.01 -38.86 5.41
N ASP A 850 -12.89 -38.44 6.32
CA ASP A 850 -12.93 -38.97 7.69
C ASP A 850 -13.57 -40.37 7.73
N SER A 851 -13.61 -41.03 8.90
CA SER A 851 -14.24 -42.36 9.05
C SER A 851 -15.72 -42.38 8.64
N ARG A 852 -16.40 -41.23 8.70
CA ARG A 852 -17.82 -41.05 8.32
C ARG A 852 -17.97 -40.75 6.82
N GLY A 853 -16.88 -40.73 6.07
CA GLY A 853 -16.86 -40.47 4.63
C GLY A 853 -17.01 -39.00 4.24
N ARG A 854 -17.04 -38.06 5.19
CA ARG A 854 -17.14 -36.62 4.91
C ARG A 854 -15.85 -36.13 4.29
N ARG A 855 -15.94 -35.27 3.28
CA ARG A 855 -14.77 -34.64 2.67
C ARG A 855 -14.22 -33.58 3.63
N ARG A 856 -12.94 -33.68 3.96
CA ARG A 856 -12.20 -32.75 4.80
C ARG A 856 -11.06 -32.14 4.01
N THR A 857 -10.69 -30.92 4.36
CA THR A 857 -9.69 -30.13 3.63
C THR A 857 -8.78 -29.38 4.59
N GLY A 858 -7.51 -29.19 4.23
CA GLY A 858 -6.61 -28.33 4.98
C GLY A 858 -6.99 -26.86 4.77
N GLN A 859 -7.31 -26.14 5.86
CA GLN A 859 -7.86 -24.78 5.78
C GLN A 859 -6.94 -23.82 5.02
N CYS A 860 -5.66 -23.70 5.41
CA CYS A 860 -4.73 -22.79 4.74
C CYS A 860 -4.43 -23.21 3.29
N THR A 861 -4.34 -24.51 3.00
CA THR A 861 -4.11 -24.98 1.62
C THR A 861 -5.33 -24.75 0.72
N ARG A 862 -6.54 -24.87 1.27
CA ARG A 862 -7.78 -24.56 0.54
C ARG A 862 -7.89 -23.07 0.27
N PHE A 863 -7.58 -22.24 1.27
CA PHE A 863 -7.48 -20.78 1.13
C PHE A 863 -6.51 -20.39 0.00
N LEU A 864 -5.25 -20.86 0.05
CA LEU A 864 -4.26 -20.60 -1.00
C LEU A 864 -4.70 -21.11 -2.38
N ASN A 865 -5.35 -22.27 -2.43
CA ASN A 865 -5.84 -22.84 -3.67
C ASN A 865 -7.05 -22.08 -4.25
N ALA A 866 -7.76 -21.27 -3.48
CA ALA A 866 -8.86 -20.42 -3.95
C ALA A 866 -8.39 -19.07 -4.51
N LEU A 867 -7.19 -18.59 -4.15
CA LEU A 867 -6.71 -17.26 -4.53
C LEU A 867 -6.53 -17.07 -6.05
N SER A 868 -6.78 -15.86 -6.54
CA SER A 868 -6.49 -15.43 -7.91
C SER A 868 -5.38 -14.38 -7.94
N ALA A 869 -4.79 -14.15 -9.11
CA ALA A 869 -3.81 -13.08 -9.27
C ALA A 869 -4.44 -11.73 -8.90
N GLY A 870 -3.73 -10.94 -8.09
CA GLY A 870 -4.19 -9.69 -7.51
C GLY A 870 -4.74 -9.80 -6.08
N ASP A 871 -5.11 -10.99 -5.61
CA ASP A 871 -5.63 -11.17 -4.25
C ASP A 871 -4.55 -10.85 -3.20
N SER A 872 -4.97 -10.21 -2.11
CA SER A 872 -4.08 -9.84 -0.99
C SER A 872 -4.03 -10.95 0.05
N VAL A 873 -2.84 -11.21 0.59
CA VAL A 873 -2.59 -12.21 1.62
C VAL A 873 -1.71 -11.61 2.71
N VAL A 874 -2.05 -11.87 3.97
CA VAL A 874 -1.20 -11.51 5.10
C VAL A 874 -0.20 -12.63 5.34
N VAL A 875 1.07 -12.28 5.44
CA VAL A 875 2.18 -13.20 5.63
C VAL A 875 3.15 -12.71 6.71
N SER A 876 3.95 -13.62 7.25
CA SER A 876 5.11 -13.33 8.09
C SER A 876 6.31 -14.17 7.62
N VAL A 877 7.52 -13.75 7.95
CA VAL A 877 8.74 -14.49 7.63
C VAL A 877 9.26 -15.14 8.91
N LYS A 878 9.56 -16.43 8.84
CA LYS A 878 10.15 -17.18 9.95
C LYS A 878 11.54 -17.70 9.53
N PRO A 879 12.62 -17.28 10.22
CA PRO A 879 13.95 -17.80 9.98
C PRO A 879 14.02 -19.33 10.15
N SER A 880 14.79 -19.99 9.29
CA SER A 880 15.06 -21.44 9.36
C SER A 880 16.56 -21.73 9.52
N VAL A 881 16.86 -22.94 9.98
CA VAL A 881 18.22 -23.51 10.01
C VAL A 881 18.64 -24.08 8.64
N MET A 882 17.75 -24.12 7.64
CA MET A 882 18.03 -24.57 6.28
C MET A 882 18.84 -23.54 5.47
N LYS A 883 20.04 -23.20 5.95
CA LYS A 883 20.97 -22.28 5.27
C LYS A 883 21.98 -23.04 4.42
N LEU A 884 22.43 -22.43 3.33
CA LEU A 884 23.55 -22.95 2.54
C LEU A 884 24.85 -22.94 3.35
N PRO A 885 25.84 -23.79 3.03
CA PRO A 885 27.16 -23.76 3.68
C PRO A 885 27.83 -22.39 3.52
N PRO A 886 28.69 -21.98 4.48
CA PRO A 886 29.30 -20.66 4.48
C PRO A 886 30.22 -20.42 3.28
N LEU A 887 30.87 -21.46 2.76
CA LEU A 887 31.72 -21.35 1.57
C LEU A 887 31.00 -21.83 0.33
N ASP A 888 31.08 -21.01 -0.73
CA ASP A 888 30.45 -21.38 -1.98
C ASP A 888 31.06 -22.65 -2.61
N SER A 889 32.31 -22.97 -2.31
CA SER A 889 32.97 -24.17 -2.85
C SER A 889 32.56 -25.48 -2.16
N GLN A 890 31.88 -25.43 -1.02
CA GLN A 890 31.48 -26.64 -0.30
C GLN A 890 30.37 -27.41 -1.05
N PRO A 891 30.44 -28.76 -1.10
CA PRO A 891 29.37 -29.59 -1.65
C PRO A 891 28.04 -29.42 -0.93
N VAL A 892 26.96 -29.48 -1.68
CA VAL A 892 25.58 -29.42 -1.17
C VAL A 892 24.82 -30.65 -1.63
N ILE A 893 24.36 -31.48 -0.68
CA ILE A 893 23.57 -32.68 -0.95
C ILE A 893 22.15 -32.46 -0.42
N MET A 894 21.17 -32.58 -1.30
CA MET A 894 19.77 -32.26 -1.02
C MET A 894 18.89 -33.48 -1.26
N ALA A 895 17.95 -33.73 -0.37
CA ALA A 895 16.95 -34.81 -0.47
C ALA A 895 15.54 -34.23 -0.37
N GLY A 896 14.91 -33.98 -1.53
CA GLY A 896 13.59 -33.35 -1.64
C GLY A 896 12.50 -34.34 -2.01
N LEU A 897 11.49 -34.47 -1.13
CA LEU A 897 10.37 -35.39 -1.33
C LEU A 897 9.08 -34.62 -1.62
N GLY A 898 8.56 -34.72 -2.86
CA GLY A 898 7.39 -33.97 -3.30
C GLY A 898 7.58 -32.46 -3.08
N THR A 899 6.69 -31.83 -2.32
CA THR A 899 6.77 -30.39 -1.99
C THR A 899 8.00 -30.00 -1.17
N GLY A 900 8.70 -30.97 -0.56
CA GLY A 900 10.02 -30.75 0.05
C GLY A 900 11.10 -30.33 -0.95
N MET A 901 10.78 -30.29 -2.25
CA MET A 901 11.61 -29.66 -3.28
C MET A 901 11.69 -28.12 -3.15
N ALA A 902 10.74 -27.47 -2.47
CA ALA A 902 10.67 -26.01 -2.34
C ALA A 902 12.01 -25.35 -1.95
N PRO A 903 12.59 -25.63 -0.76
CA PRO A 903 13.82 -24.95 -0.36
C PRO A 903 15.01 -25.28 -1.28
N PHE A 904 15.02 -26.48 -1.88
CA PHE A 904 16.10 -26.88 -2.78
C PHE A 904 16.05 -26.18 -4.14
N ARG A 905 14.86 -25.78 -4.59
CA ARG A 905 14.74 -24.87 -5.74
C ARG A 905 15.40 -23.53 -5.43
N ALA A 906 15.12 -22.95 -4.25
CA ALA A 906 15.76 -21.71 -3.81
C ALA A 906 17.29 -21.85 -3.68
N PHE A 907 17.79 -22.97 -3.14
CA PHE A 907 19.23 -23.25 -3.05
C PHE A 907 19.89 -23.28 -4.43
N ILE A 908 19.27 -23.97 -5.39
CA ILE A 908 19.80 -24.08 -6.76
C ILE A 908 19.80 -22.70 -7.43
N GLU A 909 18.73 -21.92 -7.29
CA GLU A 909 18.66 -20.54 -7.81
C GLU A 909 19.75 -19.64 -7.19
N GLU A 910 19.94 -19.70 -5.88
CA GLU A 910 20.99 -18.95 -5.18
C GLU A 910 22.37 -19.29 -5.74
N ARG A 911 22.67 -20.59 -5.87
CA ARG A 911 23.94 -21.06 -6.44
C ARG A 911 24.10 -20.70 -7.90
N ALA A 912 23.02 -20.68 -8.68
CA ALA A 912 23.03 -20.19 -10.06
C ALA A 912 23.44 -18.72 -10.11
N VAL A 913 22.86 -17.87 -9.26
CA VAL A 913 23.23 -16.45 -9.16
C VAL A 913 24.69 -16.28 -8.78
N ARG A 914 25.20 -17.05 -7.81
CA ARG A 914 26.63 -17.02 -7.42
C ARG A 914 27.54 -17.43 -8.58
N LYS A 915 27.21 -18.50 -9.30
CA LYS A 915 27.96 -18.95 -10.49
C LYS A 915 27.95 -17.88 -11.59
N MET A 916 26.81 -17.23 -11.84
CA MET A 916 26.70 -16.12 -12.80
C MET A 916 27.53 -14.90 -12.41
N GLN A 917 27.69 -14.65 -11.11
CA GLN A 917 28.59 -13.61 -10.56
C GLN A 917 30.08 -14.00 -10.60
N GLY A 918 30.43 -15.16 -11.17
CA GLY A 918 31.80 -15.65 -11.28
C GLY A 918 32.34 -16.33 -10.01
N ALA A 919 31.50 -16.57 -9.00
CA ALA A 919 31.92 -17.32 -7.82
C ALA A 919 32.14 -18.80 -8.15
N LYS A 920 33.17 -19.41 -7.55
CA LYS A 920 33.41 -20.84 -7.67
C LYS A 920 32.41 -21.59 -6.79
N VAL A 921 31.49 -22.32 -7.43
CA VAL A 921 30.44 -23.10 -6.76
C VAL A 921 30.85 -24.57 -6.68
N GLY A 922 30.68 -25.16 -5.49
CA GLY A 922 30.90 -26.59 -5.22
C GLY A 922 29.85 -27.49 -5.88
N PRO A 923 30.06 -28.81 -5.92
CA PRO A 923 29.13 -29.73 -6.54
C PRO A 923 27.79 -29.75 -5.80
N MET A 924 26.69 -29.78 -6.55
CA MET A 924 25.34 -29.92 -6.01
C MET A 924 24.72 -31.26 -6.41
N THR A 925 24.21 -32.00 -5.43
CA THR A 925 23.54 -33.28 -5.62
C THR A 925 22.10 -33.19 -5.13
N LEU A 926 21.12 -33.53 -5.96
CA LEU A 926 19.71 -33.59 -5.59
C LEU A 926 19.17 -35.02 -5.73
N TYR A 927 18.72 -35.58 -4.61
CA TYR A 927 17.85 -36.76 -4.57
C TYR A 927 16.40 -36.31 -4.55
N PHE A 928 15.71 -36.43 -5.68
CA PHE A 928 14.29 -36.07 -5.80
C PHE A 928 13.41 -37.32 -5.78
N GLY A 929 12.40 -37.32 -4.90
CA GLY A 929 11.44 -38.41 -4.76
C GLY A 929 9.99 -37.99 -4.99
N SER A 930 9.26 -38.74 -5.82
CA SER A 930 7.80 -38.58 -6.00
C SER A 930 7.10 -39.89 -6.38
N ARG A 931 5.79 -39.85 -6.61
CA ARG A 931 5.02 -41.03 -7.02
C ARG A 931 5.31 -41.44 -8.46
N HIS A 932 5.12 -40.51 -9.39
CA HIS A 932 5.17 -40.76 -10.83
C HIS A 932 5.92 -39.65 -11.54
N ARG A 933 6.78 -39.98 -12.51
CA ARG A 933 7.50 -38.96 -13.30
C ARG A 933 6.55 -38.09 -14.11
N ALA A 934 5.58 -38.71 -14.78
CA ALA A 934 4.65 -37.99 -15.65
C ALA A 934 3.65 -37.09 -14.90
N MET A 935 3.46 -37.30 -13.59
CA MET A 935 2.39 -36.64 -12.83
C MET A 935 2.92 -35.69 -11.74
N GLU A 936 4.01 -36.06 -11.04
CA GLU A 936 4.52 -35.33 -9.86
C GLU A 936 6.01 -34.95 -9.97
N TYR A 937 6.58 -34.88 -11.17
CA TYR A 937 7.96 -34.40 -11.33
C TYR A 937 8.04 -32.86 -11.26
N LEU A 938 7.93 -32.34 -10.04
CA LEU A 938 7.90 -30.91 -9.74
C LEU A 938 9.17 -30.21 -10.24
N TYR A 939 8.99 -29.12 -11.00
CA TYR A 939 10.07 -28.34 -11.60
C TYR A 939 11.03 -29.16 -12.50
N GLY A 940 10.58 -30.30 -13.02
CA GLY A 940 11.44 -31.23 -13.76
C GLY A 940 12.22 -30.57 -14.90
N GLU A 941 11.57 -29.71 -15.69
CA GLU A 941 12.24 -28.98 -16.77
C GLU A 941 13.34 -28.02 -16.27
N GLU A 942 13.11 -27.33 -15.15
CA GLU A 942 14.11 -26.44 -14.54
C GLU A 942 15.29 -27.25 -14.01
N LEU A 943 15.03 -28.37 -13.33
CA LEU A 943 16.06 -29.23 -12.74
C LEU A 943 16.92 -29.93 -13.79
N GLU A 944 16.30 -30.42 -14.87
CA GLU A 944 17.03 -31.01 -16.00
C GLU A 944 17.90 -29.96 -16.70
N ALA A 945 17.45 -28.71 -16.79
CA ALA A 945 18.25 -27.61 -17.35
C ALA A 945 19.47 -27.27 -16.47
N TYR A 946 19.29 -27.15 -15.15
CA TYR A 946 20.42 -26.92 -14.23
C TYR A 946 21.40 -28.10 -14.20
N HIS A 947 20.93 -29.32 -14.43
CA HIS A 947 21.78 -30.49 -14.56
C HIS A 947 22.60 -30.44 -15.86
N ALA A 948 21.96 -30.09 -16.98
CA ALA A 948 22.63 -29.95 -18.27
C ALA A 948 23.70 -28.84 -18.28
N ASP A 949 23.48 -27.73 -17.55
CA ASP A 949 24.47 -26.64 -17.35
C ASP A 949 25.60 -27.02 -16.36
N GLY A 950 25.50 -28.19 -15.72
CA GLY A 950 26.48 -28.68 -14.77
C GLY A 950 26.48 -27.96 -13.41
N LEU A 951 25.54 -27.02 -13.17
CA LEU A 951 25.33 -26.46 -11.83
C LEU A 951 24.85 -27.55 -10.88
N LEU A 952 23.79 -28.26 -11.26
CA LEU A 952 23.32 -29.43 -10.52
C LEU A 952 24.12 -30.64 -10.96
N THR A 953 25.25 -30.89 -10.31
CA THR A 953 26.22 -31.94 -10.68
C THR A 953 25.57 -33.32 -10.76
N ASN A 954 24.70 -33.67 -9.80
CA ASN A 954 24.02 -34.96 -9.79
C ASN A 954 22.52 -34.77 -9.55
N LEU A 955 21.71 -35.31 -10.46
CA LEU A 955 20.25 -35.36 -10.34
C LEU A 955 19.80 -36.81 -10.24
N ARG A 956 19.38 -37.22 -9.04
CA ARG A 956 19.00 -38.59 -8.70
C ARG A 956 17.51 -38.70 -8.48
N LEU A 957 16.81 -39.29 -9.46
CA LEU A 957 15.36 -39.38 -9.46
C LEU A 957 14.86 -40.72 -8.92
N ALA A 958 13.87 -40.67 -8.04
CA ALA A 958 13.19 -41.84 -7.47
C ALA A 958 11.66 -41.71 -7.63
N PHE A 959 11.09 -42.52 -8.54
CA PHE A 959 9.65 -42.59 -8.77
C PHE A 959 9.11 -43.89 -8.20
N SER A 960 8.26 -43.81 -7.19
CA SER A 960 7.85 -44.98 -6.40
C SER A 960 6.73 -45.81 -7.01
N ARG A 961 6.11 -45.37 -8.11
CA ARG A 961 4.92 -46.00 -8.69
C ARG A 961 4.98 -46.21 -10.21
N ASP A 962 6.09 -45.88 -10.86
CA ASP A 962 6.26 -46.07 -12.32
C ASP A 962 6.63 -47.52 -12.68
N GLN A 963 7.01 -48.32 -11.68
CA GLN A 963 7.37 -49.73 -11.80
C GLN A 963 6.79 -50.55 -10.62
N LYS A 964 6.90 -51.88 -10.69
CA LYS A 964 6.32 -52.80 -9.69
C LYS A 964 7.00 -52.67 -8.32
N GLU A 965 8.33 -52.60 -8.33
CA GLU A 965 9.16 -52.39 -7.15
C GLU A 965 9.20 -50.92 -6.71
N LYS A 966 9.22 -50.69 -5.40
CA LYS A 966 9.28 -49.33 -4.85
C LYS A 966 10.71 -48.80 -4.90
N ILE A 967 10.95 -47.76 -5.70
CA ILE A 967 12.21 -47.02 -5.73
C ILE A 967 12.05 -45.73 -4.93
N TYR A 968 12.85 -45.58 -3.88
CA TYR A 968 12.90 -44.39 -3.03
C TYR A 968 14.30 -43.76 -3.01
N ILE A 969 14.42 -42.57 -2.41
CA ILE A 969 15.68 -41.81 -2.39
C ILE A 969 16.82 -42.56 -1.69
N GLN A 970 16.54 -43.29 -0.61
CA GLN A 970 17.54 -44.11 0.10
C GLN A 970 18.13 -45.21 -0.80
N HIS A 971 17.39 -45.70 -1.80
CA HIS A 971 17.92 -46.66 -2.77
C HIS A 971 18.94 -46.00 -3.69
N ARG A 972 18.70 -44.75 -4.10
CA ARG A 972 19.65 -43.94 -4.88
C ARG A 972 20.86 -43.57 -4.04
N MET A 973 20.66 -43.16 -2.80
CA MET A 973 21.75 -42.83 -1.88
C MET A 973 22.70 -44.02 -1.66
N ARG A 974 22.18 -45.24 -1.52
CA ARG A 974 23.02 -46.45 -1.42
C ARG A 974 23.82 -46.75 -2.70
N GLN A 975 23.32 -46.34 -3.87
CA GLN A 975 24.06 -46.45 -5.14
C GLN A 975 25.21 -45.44 -5.22
N ASP A 976 25.08 -44.31 -4.51
CA ASP A 976 26.03 -43.20 -4.50
C ASP A 976 26.85 -43.13 -3.19
N ALA A 977 27.09 -44.28 -2.56
CA ALA A 977 27.74 -44.35 -1.24
C ALA A 977 29.16 -43.74 -1.23
N ASP A 978 29.90 -43.87 -2.33
CA ASP A 978 31.23 -43.28 -2.53
C ASP A 978 31.18 -41.74 -2.58
N LEU A 979 30.20 -41.19 -3.31
CA LEU A 979 29.95 -39.76 -3.38
C LEU A 979 29.56 -39.20 -2.01
N LEU A 980 28.64 -39.87 -1.31
CA LEU A 980 28.20 -39.44 0.01
C LEU A 980 29.36 -39.45 1.02
N ALA A 981 30.17 -40.51 1.04
CA ALA A 981 31.33 -40.58 1.93
C ALA A 981 32.35 -39.48 1.61
N SER A 982 32.72 -39.29 0.34
CA SER A 982 33.74 -38.31 -0.05
C SER A 982 33.29 -36.85 0.16
N GLN A 983 32.06 -36.50 -0.24
CA GLN A 983 31.56 -35.14 -0.10
C GLN A 983 31.28 -34.76 1.35
N MET A 984 30.79 -35.69 2.18
CA MET A 984 30.48 -35.41 3.58
C MET A 984 31.72 -35.48 4.49
N LEU A 985 32.65 -36.42 4.28
CA LEU A 985 33.77 -36.59 5.20
C LEU A 985 35.01 -35.80 4.76
N SER A 986 35.35 -35.81 3.47
CA SER A 986 36.61 -35.24 2.98
C SER A 986 36.49 -33.81 2.45
N GLN A 987 35.34 -33.46 1.85
CA GLN A 987 35.14 -32.14 1.21
C GLN A 987 34.29 -31.19 2.07
N GLU A 988 34.01 -31.59 3.30
CA GLU A 988 33.26 -30.79 4.27
C GLU A 988 31.89 -30.28 3.77
N GLY A 989 31.19 -31.08 2.95
CA GLY A 989 29.86 -30.76 2.43
C GLY A 989 28.75 -30.82 3.46
N ALA A 990 27.56 -30.34 3.10
CA ALA A 990 26.36 -30.39 3.94
C ALA A 990 25.23 -31.19 3.29
N PHE A 991 24.49 -31.92 4.11
CA PHE A 991 23.33 -32.72 3.75
C PHE A 991 22.04 -32.09 4.29
N TYR A 992 21.04 -32.03 3.42
CA TYR A 992 19.73 -31.47 3.73
C TYR A 992 18.63 -32.43 3.30
N LEU A 993 17.61 -32.62 4.14
CA LEU A 993 16.40 -33.34 3.77
C LEU A 993 15.17 -32.50 4.08
N CYS A 994 14.26 -32.42 3.11
CA CYS A 994 12.97 -31.77 3.30
C CYS A 994 11.83 -32.66 2.78
N GLY A 995 10.79 -32.84 3.60
CA GLY A 995 9.65 -33.69 3.27
C GLY A 995 9.03 -34.41 4.47
N PRO A 996 8.33 -35.54 4.27
CA PRO A 996 7.69 -36.27 5.35
C PRO A 996 8.70 -36.96 6.27
N THR A 997 8.28 -37.28 7.50
CA THR A 997 9.13 -37.90 8.55
C THR A 997 9.51 -39.37 8.33
N TRP A 998 8.68 -40.15 7.63
CA TRP A 998 8.86 -41.61 7.50
C TRP A 998 10.19 -42.10 6.92
N PRO A 999 10.89 -41.42 5.97
CA PRO A 999 12.13 -41.91 5.38
C PRO A 999 13.39 -41.48 6.15
N THR A 1000 13.27 -40.71 7.23
CA THR A 1000 14.42 -40.14 7.96
C THR A 1000 15.36 -41.21 8.52
N GLY A 1001 14.81 -42.31 9.05
CA GLY A 1001 15.60 -43.47 9.50
C GLY A 1001 16.36 -44.14 8.35
N ASP A 1002 15.67 -44.45 7.26
CA ASP A 1002 16.25 -45.08 6.07
C ASP A 1002 17.37 -44.25 5.43
N VAL A 1003 17.21 -42.93 5.42
CA VAL A 1003 18.20 -41.97 4.92
C VAL A 1003 19.43 -41.94 5.83
N LYS A 1004 19.21 -41.92 7.16
CA LYS A 1004 20.30 -42.02 8.13
C LYS A 1004 21.07 -43.33 7.94
N ASP A 1005 20.37 -44.45 7.76
CA ASP A 1005 20.99 -45.76 7.55
C ASP A 1005 21.80 -45.81 6.26
N ALA A 1006 21.30 -45.21 5.17
CA ALA A 1006 22.05 -45.08 3.91
C ALA A 1006 23.34 -44.27 4.09
N MET A 1007 23.29 -43.17 4.86
CA MET A 1007 24.46 -42.33 5.15
C MET A 1007 25.48 -43.06 6.04
N VAL A 1008 25.02 -43.72 7.10
CA VAL A 1008 25.88 -44.54 7.99
C VAL A 1008 26.54 -45.67 7.20
N ASN A 1009 25.80 -46.32 6.30
CA ASN A 1009 26.36 -47.35 5.44
C ASN A 1009 27.47 -46.79 4.52
N ALA A 1010 27.28 -45.62 3.93
CA ALA A 1010 28.30 -44.96 3.12
C ALA A 1010 29.57 -44.66 3.93
N PHE A 1011 29.43 -44.10 5.14
CA PHE A 1011 30.56 -43.74 5.99
C PHE A 1011 31.36 -44.96 6.46
N THR A 1012 30.68 -46.07 6.74
CA THR A 1012 31.31 -47.28 7.26
C THR A 1012 31.98 -48.14 6.20
N THR A 1013 31.38 -48.22 5.01
CA THR A 1013 31.89 -49.08 3.93
C THR A 1013 32.98 -48.42 3.09
N LEU A 1014 32.86 -47.11 2.84
CA LEU A 1014 33.71 -46.38 1.89
C LEU A 1014 34.38 -45.15 2.52
N GLY A 1015 33.89 -44.67 3.66
CA GLY A 1015 34.42 -43.50 4.37
C GLY A 1015 35.49 -43.77 5.43
N GLY A 1016 35.84 -45.05 5.66
CA GLY A 1016 36.83 -45.44 6.66
C GLY A 1016 36.40 -45.26 8.13
N VAL A 1017 35.12 -44.94 8.39
CA VAL A 1017 34.57 -44.78 9.73
C VAL A 1017 34.23 -46.13 10.33
N LYS A 1018 34.58 -46.37 11.60
CA LYS A 1018 34.22 -47.64 12.25
C LYS A 1018 32.71 -47.71 12.50
N PRO A 1019 32.08 -48.90 12.40
CA PRO A 1019 30.65 -49.05 12.66
C PRO A 1019 30.19 -48.52 14.03
N SER A 1020 31.03 -48.64 15.06
CA SER A 1020 30.75 -48.12 16.41
C SER A 1020 30.76 -46.59 16.51
N GLU A 1021 31.41 -45.90 15.57
CA GLU A 1021 31.61 -44.44 15.57
C GLU A 1021 30.67 -43.72 14.60
N ALA A 1022 30.07 -44.43 13.63
CA ALA A 1022 29.29 -43.81 12.56
C ALA A 1022 28.07 -43.00 13.03
N ASN A 1023 27.40 -43.44 14.10
CA ASN A 1023 26.32 -42.66 14.71
C ASN A 1023 26.84 -41.37 15.34
N LYS A 1024 28.02 -41.42 15.96
CA LYS A 1024 28.65 -40.24 16.57
C LYS A 1024 28.99 -39.20 15.50
N VAL A 1025 29.52 -39.63 14.35
CA VAL A 1025 29.80 -38.74 13.21
C VAL A 1025 28.54 -38.02 12.71
N ILE A 1026 27.39 -38.71 12.66
CA ILE A 1026 26.12 -38.06 12.28
C ILE A 1026 25.71 -37.00 13.31
N GLU A 1027 25.88 -37.26 14.61
CA GLU A 1027 25.59 -36.25 15.64
C GLU A 1027 26.57 -35.07 15.56
N GLU A 1028 27.86 -35.30 15.33
CA GLU A 1028 28.86 -34.24 15.09
C GLU A 1028 28.52 -33.40 13.85
N LEU A 1029 27.98 -34.03 12.78
CA LEU A 1029 27.50 -33.33 11.59
C LEU A 1029 26.23 -32.50 11.87
N LYS A 1030 25.36 -32.92 12.77
CA LYS A 1030 24.20 -32.11 13.19
C LYS A 1030 24.64 -30.91 14.02
N GLU A 1031 25.55 -31.13 14.98
CA GLU A 1031 26.10 -30.07 15.84
C GLU A 1031 26.85 -29.00 15.03
N SER A 1032 27.51 -29.42 13.93
CA SER A 1032 28.18 -28.51 13.00
C SER A 1032 27.27 -27.98 11.87
N GLU A 1033 25.95 -28.18 11.96
CA GLU A 1033 24.95 -27.70 10.98
C GLU A 1033 25.19 -28.21 9.54
N ARG A 1034 25.78 -29.39 9.41
CA ARG A 1034 26.07 -30.06 8.12
C ARG A 1034 25.18 -31.26 7.85
N TYR A 1035 24.28 -31.62 8.76
CA TYR A 1035 23.21 -32.59 8.56
C TYR A 1035 21.89 -32.01 9.09
N ILE A 1036 21.10 -31.44 8.19
CA ILE A 1036 19.89 -30.67 8.53
C ILE A 1036 18.65 -31.36 7.96
N LEU A 1037 17.63 -31.53 8.81
CA LEU A 1037 16.36 -32.15 8.42
C LEU A 1037 15.22 -31.17 8.72
N GLU A 1038 14.47 -30.75 7.70
CA GLU A 1038 13.23 -29.99 7.83
C GLU A 1038 12.05 -30.88 7.41
N VAL A 1039 11.47 -31.58 8.39
CA VAL A 1039 10.44 -32.60 8.16
C VAL A 1039 9.11 -32.24 8.81
N TYR A 1040 8.02 -32.66 8.18
CA TYR A 1040 6.64 -32.36 8.60
C TYR A 1040 5.71 -33.59 8.60
#